data_AF-E2BGV0-F1
#
_entry.id   AF-E2BGV0-F1
#
_cell.length_a   1.000
_cell.length_b   1.000
_cell.length_c   1.000
_cell.angle_alpha   90.00
_cell.angle_beta   90.00
_cell.angle_gamma   90.00
#
_symmetry.space_group_name_H-M   'P 1'
#
loop_
_entity.id
_entity.type
_entity.pdbx_description
1 polymer ?
#
loop_
_entity_poly.entity_id
_entity_poly.type
_entity_poly.pdbx_seq_one_letter_code
_entity_poly.pdbx_strand_id
1 'polypeptide(L)'
;MSRERASRRFYRIDSTNDLFEFMDRGYTAQNENRWNFEVAWEAANKVGGIYTVIRSKAYVSTEEMGDQYCLIGPYKETSARTEVEESDFLPHNPLNQTVQKMRDQGYKVITGTWLVDGNPQIILFDIGSAAWKLDEYKQELWDTCHFGIPHLDIEANDAVIFGYLICQFIAEFRKAAEGYSSIAPRVVVHCHEWQAGVGLIALRTRHVDVATVFTTHATLLGRYLCAGKTDFYNNLDKFSVDEEAGKRQIYHRYCMERAATHLAHVFTTVSDITGFEAEHLLKRKPDIITPNGLNVKKFAALHEFQNLHAISKEKIHEFVRGHFYGHYDFDLDKTLYFFIAGRYEFGNKGADIFIEALARLNHYLKTSRPDLTVVAFLIFPARTNNFNVESLRGHAVTKSLRDTINDIQQKIGKRMYELCLSGRMPEAEDLLQKEDTIKIKRCLYALQRNGLPPITTHNVIDDYNDPVLNSIRRCNLFNTVHDRVKIVFHPEFLSSTNPLFGLDYEEFVRGCHLGVFPSYYEPWGYTPAECTVMGIPSITTNLSGFGCFMQEHIADPMSYGIYIVDRRFISLENSVQQLAQYMFDFARLSRRQRIIQRNRTERLSDLLDWRNLGIYYRQARIKALITVYPELQSEYAEGGVGRFTYPRPISEPPSPLSSRHTTPAASVHGSDDEDEVDDEKEPIERAGGSVAEAVHNLPKQVSASEATGSARSKDRADARASGEAQPRARLDPAASGDPRETPEEEARRRPGYIDIVYAGDRANGSVRRFGNFGVEPREDRRVYGIGDVMKDIRESARFIVHNFTEGEALMKRNDMAQAAGEAKGSRDSMRYAKGHQEQQGYFEEGMQLIYHYGGMRPVNDTGFNDTRRAKRAHSKEAEGDVMHVILRIRVPLLRVRSQYTLVGKVGKEVLRGNGLFAGNFTDLTSDFTLELKRVNGELMIVRAARARLSARDQKITLQGMDEEGPVRAALSHGLTAAEAVAAMLADDFATKGLSEKTADAVIYRMYQDLPVN
;
A
#
# COMPACT_ATOMS: atom_id res chain seq x y z
N MET A 1 -23.63 13.71 18.14
CA MET A 1 -22.97 12.69 17.29
C MET A 1 -21.97 11.93 18.15
N SER A 2 -21.83 10.60 18.04
CA SER A 2 -21.02 9.81 18.99
C SER A 2 -19.52 9.81 18.66
N ARG A 3 -18.69 9.61 19.69
CA ARG A 3 -17.21 9.61 19.64
C ARG A 3 -16.64 8.45 18.80
N GLU A 4 -17.42 7.40 18.56
CA GLU A 4 -17.02 6.20 17.80
C GLU A 4 -17.00 6.43 16.28
N ARG A 5 -17.84 7.34 15.75
CA ARG A 5 -17.70 7.79 14.35
C ARG A 5 -16.44 8.65 14.11
N ALA A 6 -15.82 9.17 15.18
CA ALA A 6 -14.51 9.79 15.08
C ALA A 6 -13.40 8.72 15.04
N SER A 7 -13.38 7.76 15.99
CA SER A 7 -12.27 6.80 16.13
C SER A 7 -11.95 6.00 14.87
N ARG A 8 -12.96 5.59 14.08
CA ARG A 8 -12.74 4.84 12.82
C ARG A 8 -11.98 5.64 11.74
N ARG A 9 -12.13 6.97 11.67
CA ARG A 9 -11.47 7.84 10.67
C ARG A 9 -9.95 8.01 10.84
N PHE A 10 -9.33 7.53 11.93
CA PHE A 10 -7.97 7.95 12.30
C PHE A 10 -6.82 7.10 11.73
N TYR A 11 -7.07 5.95 11.10
CA TYR A 11 -5.98 5.04 10.64
C TYR A 11 -6.18 4.44 9.26
N ARG A 12 -7.43 4.26 8.81
CA ARG A 12 -7.78 4.32 7.38
C ARG A 12 -8.74 5.48 7.22
N ILE A 13 -8.60 6.20 6.11
CA ILE A 13 -9.76 6.89 5.55
C ILE A 13 -10.51 5.77 4.84
N ASP A 14 -11.62 5.32 5.41
CA ASP A 14 -12.63 4.59 4.65
C ASP A 14 -13.04 5.53 3.52
N SER A 15 -12.60 5.21 2.31
CA SER A 15 -12.81 6.02 1.12
C SER A 15 -14.31 6.04 0.82
N THR A 16 -14.93 7.22 0.74
CA THR A 16 -16.33 7.36 0.30
C THR A 16 -16.46 7.20 -1.23
N ASN A 17 -15.44 6.60 -1.86
CA ASN A 17 -15.25 6.45 -3.29
C ASN A 17 -14.83 4.98 -3.61
N ASP A 18 -15.00 4.05 -2.66
CA ASP A 18 -14.43 2.71 -2.73
C ASP A 18 -15.10 1.87 -3.83
N LEU A 19 -14.28 1.29 -4.73
CA LEU A 19 -14.79 0.48 -5.83
C LEU A 19 -15.48 -0.80 -5.37
N PHE A 20 -15.29 -1.27 -4.13
CA PHE A 20 -15.91 -2.50 -3.64
C PHE A 20 -17.46 -2.53 -3.75
N GLU A 21 -18.14 -1.37 -3.69
CA GLU A 21 -19.59 -1.29 -3.92
C GLU A 21 -20.01 -1.67 -5.36
N PHE A 22 -19.06 -1.70 -6.30
CA PHE A 22 -19.26 -2.02 -7.71
C PHE A 22 -18.50 -3.27 -8.19
N MET A 23 -17.83 -4.00 -7.29
CA MET A 23 -17.09 -5.23 -7.62
C MET A 23 -17.98 -6.49 -7.56
N ASP A 24 -19.01 -6.53 -8.41
CA ASP A 24 -19.97 -7.66 -8.47
C ASP A 24 -19.64 -8.71 -9.55
N ARG A 25 -18.43 -8.66 -10.13
CA ARG A 25 -17.96 -9.49 -11.25
C ARG A 25 -18.87 -9.40 -12.49
N GLY A 26 -19.42 -8.23 -12.74
CA GLY A 26 -20.22 -7.94 -13.92
C GLY A 26 -21.68 -8.36 -13.84
N TYR A 27 -22.19 -8.77 -12.67
CA TYR A 27 -23.59 -9.15 -12.50
C TYR A 27 -24.54 -8.01 -12.90
N THR A 28 -24.31 -6.80 -12.40
CA THR A 28 -25.09 -5.61 -12.79
C THR A 28 -24.85 -5.24 -14.25
N ALA A 29 -23.61 -5.33 -14.74
CA ALA A 29 -23.29 -5.05 -16.14
C ALA A 29 -24.02 -6.00 -17.11
N GLN A 30 -24.12 -7.30 -16.78
CA GLN A 30 -24.85 -8.29 -17.56
C GLN A 30 -26.36 -8.01 -17.56
N ASN A 31 -26.94 -7.69 -16.39
CA ASN A 31 -28.36 -7.35 -16.25
C ASN A 31 -28.73 -6.05 -17.00
N GLU A 32 -27.83 -5.07 -17.07
CA GLU A 32 -28.01 -3.83 -17.84
C GLU A 32 -27.70 -3.97 -19.35
N ASN A 33 -27.30 -5.16 -19.82
CA ASN A 33 -26.68 -5.41 -21.14
C ASN A 33 -25.55 -4.40 -21.48
N ARG A 34 -24.76 -4.03 -20.46
CA ARG A 34 -23.67 -3.05 -20.54
C ARG A 34 -22.35 -3.75 -20.83
N TRP A 35 -21.60 -3.26 -21.82
CA TRP A 35 -20.35 -3.86 -22.30
C TRP A 35 -19.24 -2.82 -22.34
N ASN A 36 -18.00 -3.22 -22.04
CA ASN A 36 -16.83 -2.35 -22.21
C ASN A 36 -15.73 -3.03 -23.04
N PHE A 37 -15.44 -2.45 -24.20
CA PHE A 37 -14.29 -2.80 -25.03
C PHE A 37 -13.15 -1.82 -24.78
N GLU A 38 -12.05 -2.30 -24.20
CA GLU A 38 -10.88 -1.47 -23.95
C GLU A 38 -9.78 -1.79 -24.98
N VAL A 39 -9.41 -0.77 -25.76
CA VAL A 39 -8.69 -0.90 -27.02
C VAL A 39 -7.32 -0.25 -26.88
N ALA A 40 -6.25 -1.04 -27.00
CA ALA A 40 -4.88 -0.55 -26.85
C ALA A 40 -3.92 -1.28 -27.79
N TRP A 41 -3.02 -0.52 -28.43
CA TRP A 41 -1.93 -1.07 -29.24
C TRP A 41 -0.98 -1.99 -28.44
N GLU A 42 -0.94 -1.81 -27.12
CA GLU A 42 -0.10 -2.58 -26.19
C GLU A 42 -0.84 -3.75 -25.49
N ALA A 43 -2.12 -4.04 -25.82
CA ALA A 43 -2.83 -5.18 -25.25
C ALA A 43 -2.21 -6.51 -25.72
N ALA A 44 -1.74 -7.35 -24.78
CA ALA A 44 -0.89 -8.53 -25.03
C ALA A 44 0.34 -8.26 -25.92
N ASN A 45 0.86 -7.03 -25.91
CA ASN A 45 1.92 -6.59 -26.81
C ASN A 45 2.81 -5.53 -26.12
N LYS A 46 3.81 -5.95 -25.35
CA LYS A 46 4.65 -5.04 -24.56
C LYS A 46 5.57 -4.16 -25.41
N VAL A 47 5.15 -2.92 -25.68
CA VAL A 47 5.95 -1.89 -26.37
C VAL A 47 6.50 -0.84 -25.41
N GLY A 48 5.74 -0.47 -24.37
CA GLY A 48 6.03 0.70 -23.55
C GLY A 48 5.40 0.64 -22.16
N GLY A 49 4.81 1.77 -21.75
CA GLY A 49 4.21 1.93 -20.42
C GLY A 49 2.72 1.59 -20.37
N ILE A 50 2.04 1.61 -21.52
CA ILE A 50 0.58 1.39 -21.58
C ILE A 50 0.28 -0.08 -21.32
N TYR A 51 1.14 -0.99 -21.79
CA TYR A 51 1.14 -2.40 -21.38
C TYR A 51 1.02 -2.55 -19.87
N THR A 52 1.81 -1.82 -19.09
CA THR A 52 1.78 -1.88 -17.62
C THR A 52 0.46 -1.37 -17.03
N VAL A 53 -0.12 -0.31 -17.58
CA VAL A 53 -1.45 0.21 -17.17
C VAL A 53 -2.52 -0.85 -17.41
N ILE A 54 -2.69 -1.27 -18.67
CA ILE A 54 -3.76 -2.17 -19.08
C ILE A 54 -3.62 -3.53 -18.36
N ARG A 55 -2.38 -4.03 -18.21
CA ARG A 55 -2.07 -5.27 -17.49
C ARG A 55 -2.36 -5.23 -15.99
N SER A 56 -2.07 -4.11 -15.32
CA SER A 56 -2.32 -4.01 -13.86
C SER A 56 -3.78 -3.70 -13.56
N LYS A 57 -4.39 -2.78 -14.34
CA LYS A 57 -5.82 -2.43 -14.23
C LYS A 57 -6.76 -3.58 -14.63
N ALA A 58 -6.28 -4.58 -15.37
CA ALA A 58 -7.06 -5.76 -15.79
C ALA A 58 -7.88 -6.35 -14.63
N TYR A 59 -7.22 -6.69 -13.52
CA TYR A 59 -7.84 -7.25 -12.31
C TYR A 59 -9.07 -6.46 -11.83
N VAL A 60 -8.95 -5.15 -11.56
CA VAL A 60 -10.09 -4.35 -11.09
C VAL A 60 -11.16 -4.16 -12.16
N SER A 61 -10.77 -4.19 -13.45
CA SER A 61 -11.72 -4.11 -14.57
C SER A 61 -12.58 -5.38 -14.64
N THR A 62 -11.97 -6.56 -14.41
CA THR A 62 -12.68 -7.85 -14.36
C THR A 62 -13.48 -8.05 -13.07
N GLU A 63 -13.05 -7.52 -11.93
CA GLU A 63 -13.85 -7.58 -10.69
C GLU A 63 -15.09 -6.66 -10.77
N GLU A 64 -15.05 -5.57 -11.55
CA GLU A 64 -16.21 -4.69 -11.82
C GLU A 64 -17.14 -5.25 -12.93
N MET A 65 -16.59 -5.78 -14.02
CA MET A 65 -17.33 -6.04 -15.25
C MET A 65 -17.43 -7.51 -15.66
N GLY A 66 -16.63 -8.42 -15.07
CA GLY A 66 -16.59 -9.84 -15.43
C GLY A 66 -16.45 -10.08 -16.94
N ASP A 67 -17.25 -11.01 -17.47
CA ASP A 67 -17.31 -11.36 -18.89
C ASP A 67 -17.85 -10.25 -19.81
N GLN A 68 -18.33 -9.14 -19.25
CA GLN A 68 -18.77 -7.95 -20.00
C GLN A 68 -17.60 -6.99 -20.34
N TYR A 69 -16.37 -7.33 -19.93
CA TYR A 69 -15.14 -6.59 -20.25
C TYR A 69 -14.25 -7.40 -21.20
N CYS A 70 -13.90 -6.78 -22.33
CA CYS A 70 -13.07 -7.39 -23.36
C CYS A 70 -11.96 -6.43 -23.81
N LEU A 71 -10.73 -6.92 -23.88
CA LEU A 71 -9.59 -6.19 -24.43
C LEU A 71 -9.50 -6.40 -25.94
N ILE A 72 -9.13 -5.34 -26.68
CA ILE A 72 -8.86 -5.42 -28.12
C ILE A 72 -7.44 -4.92 -28.41
N GLY A 73 -6.65 -5.73 -29.13
CA GLY A 73 -5.27 -5.44 -29.49
C GLY A 73 -4.88 -5.92 -30.91
N PRO A 74 -3.70 -5.51 -31.40
CA PRO A 74 -3.13 -6.02 -32.64
C PRO A 74 -2.45 -7.38 -32.39
N TYR A 75 -2.71 -8.38 -33.24
CA TYR A 75 -2.04 -9.69 -33.12
C TYR A 75 -0.57 -9.58 -33.47
N LYS A 76 0.31 -9.98 -32.53
CA LYS A 76 1.74 -10.20 -32.76
C LYS A 76 2.08 -11.59 -32.22
N GLU A 77 2.34 -12.53 -33.14
CA GLU A 77 2.48 -13.97 -32.84
C GLU A 77 3.51 -14.27 -31.73
N THR A 78 4.63 -13.55 -31.71
CA THR A 78 5.68 -13.72 -30.68
C THR A 78 5.20 -13.42 -29.26
N SER A 79 4.31 -12.46 -29.11
CA SER A 79 3.79 -12.00 -27.81
C SER A 79 2.57 -12.84 -27.40
N ALA A 80 1.66 -13.07 -28.34
CA ALA A 80 0.45 -13.89 -28.13
C ALA A 80 0.79 -15.30 -27.64
N ARG A 81 1.75 -15.98 -28.30
CA ARG A 81 2.22 -17.33 -27.92
C ARG A 81 2.78 -17.45 -26.49
N THR A 82 3.12 -16.34 -25.84
CA THR A 82 3.67 -16.31 -24.47
C THR A 82 2.72 -15.72 -23.43
N GLU A 83 1.71 -14.96 -23.85
CA GLU A 83 0.83 -14.21 -22.95
C GLU A 83 -0.67 -14.57 -23.06
N VAL A 84 -1.12 -15.27 -24.10
CA VAL A 84 -2.54 -15.52 -24.37
C VAL A 84 -2.85 -17.01 -24.43
N GLU A 85 -3.87 -17.43 -23.70
CA GLU A 85 -4.49 -18.75 -23.84
C GLU A 85 -5.58 -18.68 -24.93
N GLU A 86 -5.22 -19.07 -26.15
CA GLU A 86 -6.12 -19.02 -27.31
C GLU A 86 -7.35 -19.93 -27.12
N SER A 87 -8.54 -19.35 -27.21
CA SER A 87 -9.83 -20.03 -27.02
C SER A 87 -10.97 -19.25 -27.69
N ASP A 88 -11.97 -19.96 -28.23
CA ASP A 88 -13.19 -19.34 -28.77
C ASP A 88 -14.20 -19.04 -27.64
N PHE A 89 -14.92 -17.91 -27.75
CA PHE A 89 -15.99 -17.57 -26.82
C PHE A 89 -17.18 -18.53 -26.92
N LEU A 90 -17.99 -18.60 -25.85
CA LEU A 90 -19.16 -19.50 -25.79
C LEU A 90 -20.09 -19.33 -27.01
N PRO A 91 -20.60 -20.42 -27.64
CA PRO A 91 -21.29 -20.36 -28.93
C PRO A 91 -22.44 -19.35 -29.02
N HIS A 92 -23.18 -19.14 -27.93
CA HIS A 92 -24.35 -18.24 -27.87
C HIS A 92 -24.00 -16.78 -27.54
N ASN A 93 -22.77 -16.50 -27.08
CA ASN A 93 -22.33 -15.15 -26.71
C ASN A 93 -22.19 -14.26 -27.97
N PRO A 94 -22.66 -12.99 -27.97
CA PRO A 94 -22.55 -12.09 -29.12
C PRO A 94 -21.11 -11.86 -29.58
N LEU A 95 -20.10 -12.00 -28.69
CA LEU A 95 -18.68 -11.97 -29.05
C LEU A 95 -18.34 -13.10 -30.05
N ASN A 96 -18.72 -14.35 -29.77
CA ASN A 96 -18.47 -15.45 -30.70
C ASN A 96 -19.16 -15.21 -32.05
N GLN A 97 -20.45 -14.84 -32.04
CA GLN A 97 -21.21 -14.57 -33.27
C GLN A 97 -20.51 -13.50 -34.14
N THR A 98 -19.95 -12.47 -33.51
CA THR A 98 -19.20 -11.40 -34.19
C THR A 98 -17.84 -11.88 -34.70
N VAL A 99 -17.12 -12.67 -33.90
CA VAL A 99 -15.82 -13.24 -34.30
C VAL A 99 -15.97 -14.16 -35.50
N GLN A 100 -16.98 -15.04 -35.54
CA GLN A 100 -17.22 -15.89 -36.71
C GLN A 100 -17.59 -15.03 -37.94
N LYS A 101 -18.49 -14.05 -37.81
CA LYS A 101 -18.78 -13.08 -38.90
C LYS A 101 -17.53 -12.38 -39.45
N MET A 102 -16.56 -12.04 -38.61
CA MET A 102 -15.30 -11.42 -39.05
C MET A 102 -14.38 -12.43 -39.77
N ARG A 103 -14.34 -13.68 -39.30
CA ARG A 103 -13.62 -14.79 -39.96
C ARG A 103 -14.25 -15.13 -41.32
N ASP A 104 -15.59 -15.12 -41.42
CA ASP A 104 -16.35 -15.32 -42.67
C ASP A 104 -16.09 -14.19 -43.69
N GLN A 105 -15.81 -12.97 -43.23
CA GLN A 105 -15.36 -11.84 -44.06
C GLN A 105 -13.88 -11.94 -44.48
N GLY A 106 -13.16 -13.00 -44.08
CA GLY A 106 -11.75 -13.23 -44.41
C GLY A 106 -10.75 -12.57 -43.44
N TYR A 107 -11.21 -11.91 -42.37
CA TYR A 107 -10.30 -11.32 -41.38
C TYR A 107 -9.82 -12.39 -40.38
N LYS A 108 -8.52 -12.40 -40.09
CA LYS A 108 -7.92 -13.34 -39.13
C LYS A 108 -8.00 -12.75 -37.72
N VAL A 109 -8.91 -13.30 -36.93
CA VAL A 109 -9.22 -12.87 -35.56
C VAL A 109 -8.91 -14.00 -34.57
N ILE A 110 -7.96 -13.74 -33.69
CA ILE A 110 -7.56 -14.63 -32.59
C ILE A 110 -8.30 -14.18 -31.33
N THR A 111 -8.74 -15.12 -30.51
CA THR A 111 -9.53 -14.88 -29.30
C THR A 111 -8.96 -15.68 -28.14
N GLY A 112 -9.23 -15.26 -26.91
CA GLY A 112 -8.96 -16.06 -25.73
C GLY A 112 -8.85 -15.24 -24.45
N THR A 113 -7.94 -15.66 -23.57
CA THR A 113 -7.73 -15.06 -22.25
C THR A 113 -6.28 -14.56 -22.12
N TRP A 114 -6.09 -13.33 -21.64
CA TRP A 114 -4.75 -12.80 -21.36
C TRP A 114 -4.27 -13.27 -19.98
N LEU A 115 -3.10 -13.91 -19.92
CA LEU A 115 -2.54 -14.59 -18.74
C LEU A 115 -1.92 -13.58 -17.75
N VAL A 116 -2.77 -12.75 -17.16
CA VAL A 116 -2.43 -11.66 -16.23
C VAL A 116 -3.40 -11.62 -15.06
N ASP A 117 -3.06 -10.92 -13.98
CA ASP A 117 -3.94 -10.76 -12.81
C ASP A 117 -5.32 -10.23 -13.28
N GLY A 118 -6.38 -11.04 -13.10
CA GLY A 118 -7.75 -10.78 -13.58
C GLY A 118 -8.25 -11.71 -14.69
N ASN A 119 -7.35 -12.31 -15.48
CA ASN A 119 -7.67 -13.17 -16.63
C ASN A 119 -8.73 -12.57 -17.59
N PRO A 120 -8.53 -11.33 -18.10
CA PRO A 120 -9.52 -10.69 -18.98
C PRO A 120 -9.63 -11.40 -20.33
N GLN A 121 -10.85 -11.40 -20.88
CA GLN A 121 -11.10 -11.78 -22.27
C GLN A 121 -10.36 -10.84 -23.22
N ILE A 122 -9.79 -11.38 -24.31
CA ILE A 122 -9.03 -10.61 -25.30
C ILE A 122 -9.32 -11.05 -26.74
N ILE A 123 -9.36 -10.07 -27.65
CA ILE A 123 -9.49 -10.24 -29.09
C ILE A 123 -8.29 -9.58 -29.77
N LEU A 124 -7.57 -10.35 -30.58
CA LEU A 124 -6.38 -9.91 -31.29
C LEU A 124 -6.57 -9.99 -32.81
N PHE A 125 -6.43 -8.84 -33.47
CA PHE A 125 -6.63 -8.70 -34.92
C PHE A 125 -5.32 -8.79 -35.69
N ASP A 126 -5.22 -9.73 -36.63
CA ASP A 126 -4.09 -9.76 -37.57
C ASP A 126 -4.28 -8.68 -38.66
N ILE A 127 -3.58 -7.57 -38.47
CA ILE A 127 -3.59 -6.39 -39.35
C ILE A 127 -3.31 -6.79 -40.82
N GLY A 128 -2.45 -7.79 -41.05
CA GLY A 128 -2.11 -8.26 -42.39
C GLY A 128 -3.32 -8.80 -43.17
N SER A 129 -4.33 -9.35 -42.47
CA SER A 129 -5.54 -9.90 -43.10
C SER A 129 -6.47 -8.86 -43.72
N ALA A 130 -6.31 -7.57 -43.38
CA ALA A 130 -7.10 -6.46 -43.92
C ALA A 130 -6.26 -5.43 -44.70
N ALA A 131 -4.97 -5.69 -44.94
CA ALA A 131 -4.08 -4.78 -45.66
C ALA A 131 -4.57 -4.47 -47.10
N TRP A 132 -5.33 -5.38 -47.72
CA TRP A 132 -5.96 -5.18 -49.03
C TRP A 132 -7.05 -4.10 -49.06
N LYS A 133 -7.53 -3.63 -47.90
CA LYS A 133 -8.48 -2.50 -47.75
C LYS A 133 -7.80 -1.18 -47.38
N LEU A 134 -6.46 -1.12 -47.26
CA LEU A 134 -5.76 0.08 -46.78
C LEU A 134 -6.12 1.33 -47.60
N ASP A 135 -6.20 1.24 -48.93
CA ASP A 135 -6.51 2.39 -49.78
C ASP A 135 -8.00 2.80 -49.70
N GLU A 136 -8.93 1.85 -49.53
CA GLU A 136 -10.35 2.11 -49.22
C GLU A 136 -10.48 2.90 -47.91
N TYR A 137 -9.80 2.43 -46.85
CA TYR A 137 -9.81 3.06 -45.54
C TYR A 137 -9.12 4.42 -45.50
N LYS A 138 -8.04 4.62 -46.28
CA LYS A 138 -7.39 5.93 -46.45
C LYS A 138 -8.28 6.93 -47.18
N GLN A 139 -8.99 6.49 -48.22
CA GLN A 139 -9.92 7.34 -48.96
C GLN A 139 -11.09 7.77 -48.07
N GLU A 140 -11.70 6.84 -47.33
CA GLU A 140 -12.77 7.15 -46.39
C GLU A 140 -12.32 8.12 -45.28
N LEU A 141 -11.12 7.93 -44.72
CA LEU A 141 -10.56 8.83 -43.70
C LEU A 141 -10.26 10.23 -44.27
N TRP A 142 -9.80 10.33 -45.53
CA TRP A 142 -9.63 11.61 -46.21
C TRP A 142 -10.97 12.31 -46.47
N ASP A 143 -11.97 11.59 -46.98
CA ASP A 143 -13.28 12.16 -47.33
C ASP A 143 -14.09 12.57 -46.09
N THR A 144 -13.89 11.90 -44.94
CA THR A 144 -14.60 12.20 -43.68
C THR A 144 -13.85 13.12 -42.71
N CYS A 145 -12.50 13.14 -42.72
CA CYS A 145 -11.68 13.88 -41.76
C CYS A 145 -10.60 14.79 -42.38
N HIS A 146 -10.43 14.78 -43.70
CA HIS A 146 -9.60 15.71 -44.48
C HIS A 146 -8.11 15.76 -44.11
N PHE A 147 -7.56 14.64 -43.60
CA PHE A 147 -6.11 14.44 -43.47
C PHE A 147 -5.67 13.11 -44.09
N GLY A 148 -4.49 13.10 -44.70
CA GLY A 148 -3.97 11.95 -45.46
C GLY A 148 -2.87 11.20 -44.71
N ILE A 149 -2.72 9.90 -45.00
CA ILE A 149 -1.72 9.02 -44.37
C ILE A 149 -0.63 8.67 -45.40
N PRO A 150 0.64 9.10 -45.21
CA PRO A 150 1.74 8.80 -46.13
C PRO A 150 1.94 7.29 -46.34
N HIS A 151 2.13 6.85 -47.58
CA HIS A 151 2.30 5.42 -47.89
C HIS A 151 3.48 4.75 -47.17
N LEU A 152 4.55 5.50 -46.87
CA LEU A 152 5.76 4.99 -46.22
C LEU A 152 5.68 4.90 -44.69
N ASP A 153 4.66 5.48 -44.04
CA ASP A 153 4.51 5.37 -42.58
C ASP A 153 3.73 4.09 -42.20
N ILE A 154 4.47 3.00 -42.03
CA ILE A 154 3.92 1.68 -41.69
C ILE A 154 3.10 1.72 -40.40
N GLU A 155 3.52 2.46 -39.37
CA GLU A 155 2.79 2.52 -38.10
C GLU A 155 1.45 3.26 -38.26
N ALA A 156 1.41 4.34 -39.05
CA ALA A 156 0.17 5.03 -39.36
C ALA A 156 -0.75 4.20 -40.28
N ASN A 157 -0.19 3.46 -41.25
CA ASN A 157 -0.94 2.51 -42.09
C ASN A 157 -1.57 1.40 -41.24
N ASP A 158 -0.79 0.75 -40.37
CA ASP A 158 -1.24 -0.32 -39.49
C ASP A 158 -2.31 0.17 -38.51
N ALA A 159 -2.15 1.38 -37.94
CA ALA A 159 -3.14 2.01 -37.07
C ALA A 159 -4.48 2.29 -37.79
N VAL A 160 -4.45 2.66 -39.07
CA VAL A 160 -5.67 2.79 -39.89
C VAL A 160 -6.36 1.43 -40.07
N ILE A 161 -5.63 0.41 -40.51
CA ILE A 161 -6.20 -0.93 -40.74
C ILE A 161 -6.79 -1.49 -39.43
N PHE A 162 -6.05 -1.36 -38.32
CA PHE A 162 -6.50 -1.76 -36.99
C PHE A 162 -7.76 -0.99 -36.56
N GLY A 163 -7.78 0.33 -36.73
CA GLY A 163 -8.94 1.18 -36.43
C GLY A 163 -10.21 0.77 -37.18
N TYR A 164 -10.10 0.53 -38.48
CA TYR A 164 -11.24 0.09 -39.29
C TYR A 164 -11.68 -1.36 -38.99
N LEU A 165 -10.75 -2.26 -38.60
CA LEU A 165 -11.10 -3.58 -38.07
C LEU A 165 -11.87 -3.50 -36.74
N ILE A 166 -11.45 -2.63 -35.81
CA ILE A 166 -12.17 -2.36 -34.55
C ILE A 166 -13.58 -1.85 -34.87
N CYS A 167 -13.69 -0.86 -35.76
CA CYS A 167 -14.98 -0.29 -36.14
C CYS A 167 -15.94 -1.33 -36.75
N GLN A 168 -15.44 -2.16 -37.68
CA GLN A 168 -16.21 -3.24 -38.29
C GLN A 168 -16.66 -4.29 -37.25
N PHE A 169 -15.77 -4.69 -36.35
CA PHE A 169 -16.09 -5.62 -35.27
C PHE A 169 -17.17 -5.05 -34.33
N ILE A 170 -16.99 -3.83 -33.82
CA ILE A 170 -17.94 -3.20 -32.89
C ILE A 170 -19.31 -2.97 -33.57
N ALA A 171 -19.33 -2.61 -34.86
CA ALA A 171 -20.58 -2.44 -35.60
C ALA A 171 -21.35 -3.76 -35.80
N GLU A 172 -20.67 -4.89 -35.99
CA GLU A 172 -21.31 -6.21 -36.02
C GLU A 172 -21.66 -6.73 -34.62
N PHE A 173 -20.86 -6.40 -33.60
CA PHE A 173 -21.15 -6.73 -32.20
C PHE A 173 -22.41 -6.02 -31.70
N ARG A 174 -22.55 -4.72 -32.00
CA ARG A 174 -23.71 -3.91 -31.60
C ARG A 174 -25.03 -4.50 -32.12
N LYS A 175 -25.02 -5.14 -33.31
CA LYS A 175 -26.14 -5.89 -33.89
C LYS A 175 -26.34 -7.27 -33.25
N ALA A 176 -25.25 -7.99 -32.95
CA ALA A 176 -25.32 -9.30 -32.30
C ALA A 176 -25.86 -9.19 -30.85
N ALA A 177 -25.50 -8.13 -30.14
CA ALA A 177 -25.92 -7.88 -28.77
C ALA A 177 -27.39 -7.39 -28.64
N GLU A 178 -27.98 -6.84 -29.71
CA GLU A 178 -29.44 -6.61 -29.81
C GLU A 178 -30.23 -7.91 -29.88
N GLY A 179 -29.71 -8.92 -30.60
CA GLY A 179 -30.32 -10.25 -30.67
C GLY A 179 -30.13 -11.10 -29.41
N TYR A 180 -29.37 -10.63 -28.43
CA TYR A 180 -28.96 -11.40 -27.24
C TYR A 180 -29.78 -11.10 -25.98
N SER A 181 -30.37 -9.90 -25.86
CA SER A 181 -31.15 -9.49 -24.68
C SER A 181 -32.35 -8.64 -25.07
N SER A 182 -33.39 -8.62 -24.23
CA SER A 182 -34.53 -7.71 -24.36
C SER A 182 -34.21 -6.25 -24.00
N ILE A 183 -33.04 -6.00 -23.39
CA ILE A 183 -32.53 -4.66 -23.06
C ILE A 183 -31.51 -4.26 -24.13
N ALA A 184 -31.63 -3.05 -24.68
CA ALA A 184 -30.72 -2.53 -25.68
C ALA A 184 -29.26 -2.48 -25.16
N PRO A 185 -28.25 -2.92 -25.93
CA PRO A 185 -26.89 -3.07 -25.44
C PRO A 185 -26.19 -1.73 -25.22
N ARG A 186 -25.84 -1.44 -23.96
CA ARG A 186 -25.16 -0.20 -23.51
C ARG A 186 -23.64 -0.35 -23.71
N VAL A 187 -23.16 -0.21 -24.94
CA VAL A 187 -21.75 -0.48 -25.31
C VAL A 187 -20.85 0.76 -25.14
N VAL A 188 -19.70 0.56 -24.48
CA VAL A 188 -18.59 1.53 -24.39
C VAL A 188 -17.36 1.01 -25.13
N VAL A 189 -16.70 1.89 -25.88
CA VAL A 189 -15.37 1.65 -26.49
C VAL A 189 -14.37 2.66 -25.95
N HIS A 190 -13.36 2.19 -25.22
CA HIS A 190 -12.32 3.00 -24.57
C HIS A 190 -10.99 2.83 -25.30
N CYS A 191 -10.59 3.82 -26.10
CA CYS A 191 -9.34 3.78 -26.88
C CYS A 191 -8.18 4.47 -26.16
N HIS A 192 -7.01 3.81 -26.14
CA HIS A 192 -5.77 4.33 -25.59
C HIS A 192 -4.75 4.67 -26.67
N GLU A 193 -4.28 5.92 -26.66
CA GLU A 193 -3.36 6.52 -27.63
C GLU A 193 -3.84 6.60 -29.09
N TRP A 194 -3.20 7.49 -29.85
CA TRP A 194 -3.54 7.78 -31.25
C TRP A 194 -3.55 6.54 -32.16
N GLN A 195 -2.76 5.49 -31.88
CA GLN A 195 -2.80 4.24 -32.65
C GLN A 195 -4.14 3.48 -32.52
N ALA A 196 -4.77 3.49 -31.33
CA ALA A 196 -6.13 2.94 -31.16
C ALA A 196 -7.22 3.99 -31.48
N GLY A 197 -6.88 5.28 -31.37
CA GLY A 197 -7.77 6.40 -31.63
C GLY A 197 -8.44 6.37 -33.01
N VAL A 198 -7.81 5.77 -34.03
CA VAL A 198 -8.42 5.64 -35.36
C VAL A 198 -9.70 4.79 -35.35
N GLY A 199 -9.79 3.79 -34.46
CA GLY A 199 -11.03 3.01 -34.30
C GLY A 199 -12.19 3.86 -33.78
N LEU A 200 -11.89 4.79 -32.87
CA LEU A 200 -12.85 5.76 -32.37
C LEU A 200 -13.24 6.79 -33.45
N ILE A 201 -12.29 7.27 -34.27
CA ILE A 201 -12.59 8.13 -35.42
C ILE A 201 -13.58 7.42 -36.35
N ALA A 202 -13.26 6.20 -36.79
CA ALA A 202 -14.09 5.42 -37.71
C ALA A 202 -15.48 5.11 -37.14
N LEU A 203 -15.60 4.77 -35.84
CA LEU A 203 -16.89 4.59 -35.16
C LEU A 203 -17.76 5.85 -35.20
N ARG A 204 -17.15 7.02 -35.03
CA ARG A 204 -17.87 8.31 -35.00
C ARG A 204 -18.23 8.82 -36.39
N THR A 205 -17.38 8.64 -37.40
CA THR A 205 -17.67 9.02 -38.79
C THR A 205 -18.65 8.09 -39.48
N ARG A 206 -18.65 6.79 -39.13
CA ARG A 206 -19.67 5.82 -39.57
C ARG A 206 -20.96 5.82 -38.74
N HIS A 207 -21.10 6.74 -37.78
CA HIS A 207 -22.28 6.92 -36.92
C HIS A 207 -22.73 5.62 -36.20
N VAL A 208 -21.79 4.83 -35.69
CA VAL A 208 -22.09 3.61 -34.93
C VAL A 208 -22.55 3.98 -33.53
N ASP A 209 -23.70 3.45 -33.10
CA ASP A 209 -24.32 3.73 -31.80
C ASP A 209 -23.57 3.05 -30.64
N VAL A 210 -22.49 3.68 -30.19
CA VAL A 210 -21.68 3.30 -29.03
C VAL A 210 -21.13 4.54 -28.30
N ALA A 211 -21.02 4.44 -26.98
CA ALA A 211 -20.29 5.43 -26.17
C ALA A 211 -18.78 5.29 -26.40
N THR A 212 -18.05 6.41 -26.46
CA THR A 212 -16.60 6.40 -26.75
C THR A 212 -15.78 7.23 -25.76
N VAL A 213 -14.70 6.62 -25.24
CA VAL A 213 -13.71 7.28 -24.38
C VAL A 213 -12.37 7.28 -25.11
N PHE A 214 -11.65 8.41 -25.07
CA PHE A 214 -10.25 8.49 -25.53
C PHE A 214 -9.33 8.90 -24.39
N THR A 215 -8.26 8.15 -24.17
CA THR A 215 -7.22 8.51 -23.20
C THR A 215 -5.87 8.67 -23.89
N THR A 216 -5.28 9.86 -23.79
CA THR A 216 -3.85 10.06 -24.05
C THR A 216 -3.06 9.93 -22.74
N HIS A 217 -2.00 9.14 -22.81
CA HIS A 217 -1.00 8.97 -21.76
C HIS A 217 0.12 10.00 -21.91
N ALA A 218 0.36 10.54 -23.11
CA ALA A 218 1.31 11.61 -23.40
C ALA A 218 1.02 12.22 -24.78
N THR A 219 0.98 13.56 -24.94
CA THR A 219 0.74 14.11 -26.29
C THR A 219 1.93 13.89 -27.21
N LEU A 220 1.66 13.59 -28.48
CA LEU A 220 2.69 13.37 -29.50
C LEU A 220 3.63 14.58 -29.59
N LEU A 221 3.08 15.79 -29.71
CA LEU A 221 3.85 17.03 -29.83
C LEU A 221 4.67 17.33 -28.56
N GLY A 222 4.12 17.12 -27.36
CA GLY A 222 4.83 17.40 -26.10
C GLY A 222 6.12 16.59 -25.96
N ARG A 223 6.08 15.31 -26.33
CA ARG A 223 7.26 14.43 -26.36
C ARG A 223 8.37 14.96 -27.28
N TYR A 224 8.01 15.49 -28.45
CA TYR A 224 8.98 16.03 -29.42
C TYR A 224 9.45 17.46 -29.08
N LEU A 225 8.64 18.25 -28.37
CA LEU A 225 9.00 19.61 -27.96
C LEU A 225 9.93 19.61 -26.74
N CYS A 226 9.69 18.75 -25.75
CA CYS A 226 10.57 18.59 -24.58
C CYS A 226 11.93 17.94 -24.90
N ALA A 227 12.01 17.15 -25.98
CA ALA A 227 13.28 16.68 -26.52
C ALA A 227 14.10 17.80 -27.21
N GLY A 228 13.48 18.94 -27.52
CA GLY A 228 14.13 20.13 -28.06
C GLY A 228 14.74 21.02 -26.98
N LYS A 229 15.63 21.95 -27.38
CA LYS A 229 16.20 22.98 -26.49
C LYS A 229 15.23 24.16 -26.29
N THR A 230 13.97 23.86 -26.02
CA THR A 230 12.86 24.82 -25.92
C THR A 230 12.22 24.74 -24.55
N ASP A 231 12.02 25.89 -23.91
CA ASP A 231 11.21 25.96 -22.69
C ASP A 231 9.73 25.73 -23.05
N PHE A 232 9.26 24.53 -22.74
CA PHE A 232 7.99 23.99 -23.21
C PHE A 232 6.81 24.55 -22.40
N TYR A 233 6.79 24.31 -21.09
CA TYR A 233 5.61 24.59 -20.25
C TYR A 233 5.30 26.09 -20.12
N ASN A 234 6.29 26.96 -20.29
CA ASN A 234 6.11 28.43 -20.27
C ASN A 234 5.70 29.02 -21.63
N ASN A 235 5.64 28.21 -22.69
CA ASN A 235 5.31 28.64 -24.05
C ASN A 235 4.27 27.76 -24.77
N LEU A 236 3.56 26.90 -24.02
CA LEU A 236 2.49 26.02 -24.52
C LEU A 236 1.42 26.76 -25.33
N ASP A 237 1.14 28.00 -24.97
CA ASP A 237 0.20 28.93 -25.63
C ASP A 237 0.70 29.45 -26.99
N LYS A 238 2.02 29.53 -27.20
CA LYS A 238 2.66 30.17 -28.35
C LYS A 238 3.03 29.21 -29.48
N PHE A 239 2.94 27.88 -29.26
CA PHE A 239 3.32 26.91 -30.29
C PHE A 239 2.30 26.85 -31.43
N SER A 240 2.79 27.11 -32.64
CA SER A 240 2.12 26.84 -33.92
C SER A 240 2.06 25.31 -34.13
N VAL A 241 1.04 24.66 -33.56
CA VAL A 241 0.95 23.19 -33.43
C VAL A 241 1.06 22.47 -34.78
N ASP A 242 0.38 22.97 -35.81
CA ASP A 242 0.38 22.40 -37.16
C ASP A 242 1.75 22.54 -37.83
N GLU A 243 2.43 23.67 -37.64
CA GLU A 243 3.78 23.94 -38.15
C GLU A 243 4.85 23.10 -37.42
N GLU A 244 4.76 22.97 -36.09
CA GLU A 244 5.68 22.15 -35.30
C GLU A 244 5.52 20.65 -35.62
N ALA A 245 4.30 20.17 -35.91
CA ALA A 245 4.07 18.81 -36.39
C ALA A 245 4.56 18.62 -37.85
N GLY A 246 4.38 19.62 -38.71
CA GLY A 246 4.88 19.64 -40.08
C GLY A 246 6.41 19.60 -40.18
N LYS A 247 7.11 20.47 -39.43
CA LYS A 247 8.59 20.49 -39.30
C LYS A 247 9.19 19.15 -38.92
N ARG A 248 8.46 18.32 -38.17
CA ARG A 248 8.89 17.01 -37.67
C ARG A 248 8.38 15.83 -38.49
N GLN A 249 7.64 16.09 -39.58
CA GLN A 249 7.04 15.06 -40.46
C GLN A 249 6.09 14.10 -39.72
N ILE A 250 5.41 14.61 -38.68
CA ILE A 250 4.42 13.87 -37.86
C ILE A 250 3.01 14.44 -37.97
N TYR A 251 2.76 15.33 -38.95
CA TYR A 251 1.50 16.07 -39.10
C TYR A 251 0.27 15.15 -39.11
N HIS A 252 0.29 14.10 -39.93
CA HIS A 252 -0.78 13.10 -40.02
C HIS A 252 -1.04 12.37 -38.70
N ARG A 253 0.02 12.01 -37.94
CA ARG A 253 -0.11 11.37 -36.62
C ARG A 253 -0.72 12.32 -35.59
N TYR A 254 -0.34 13.60 -35.63
CA TYR A 254 -0.94 14.66 -34.82
C TYR A 254 -2.42 14.89 -35.19
N CYS A 255 -2.77 14.84 -36.49
CA CYS A 255 -4.17 14.88 -36.93
C CYS A 255 -4.97 13.68 -36.40
N MET A 256 -4.41 12.46 -36.41
CA MET A 256 -5.05 11.26 -35.84
C MET A 256 -5.29 11.42 -34.32
N GLU A 257 -4.28 11.88 -33.59
CA GLU A 257 -4.37 12.16 -32.14
C GLU A 257 -5.46 13.20 -31.83
N ARG A 258 -5.41 14.35 -32.50
CA ARG A 258 -6.35 15.46 -32.30
C ARG A 258 -7.77 15.11 -32.76
N ALA A 259 -7.93 14.38 -33.87
CA ALA A 259 -9.24 13.91 -34.33
C ALA A 259 -9.86 12.91 -33.33
N ALA A 260 -9.09 11.98 -32.79
CA ALA A 260 -9.56 11.07 -31.75
C ALA A 260 -9.97 11.83 -30.46
N THR A 261 -9.17 12.82 -30.04
CA THR A 261 -9.50 13.71 -28.91
C THR A 261 -10.80 14.51 -29.14
N HIS A 262 -11.03 15.06 -30.33
CA HIS A 262 -12.24 15.85 -30.60
C HIS A 262 -13.49 14.99 -30.84
N LEU A 263 -13.34 13.81 -31.46
CA LEU A 263 -14.46 12.90 -31.73
C LEU A 263 -14.82 11.98 -30.54
N ALA A 264 -14.05 11.95 -29.45
CA ALA A 264 -14.43 11.20 -28.26
C ALA A 264 -15.67 11.80 -27.59
N HIS A 265 -16.60 10.97 -27.09
CA HIS A 265 -17.66 11.49 -26.20
C HIS A 265 -17.01 12.02 -24.90
N VAL A 266 -16.11 11.24 -24.29
CA VAL A 266 -15.30 11.65 -23.12
C VAL A 266 -13.81 11.57 -23.46
N PHE A 267 -13.07 12.65 -23.19
CA PHE A 267 -11.62 12.70 -23.34
C PHE A 267 -10.93 12.71 -21.98
N THR A 268 -9.91 11.87 -21.76
CA THR A 268 -9.14 11.86 -20.50
C THR A 268 -7.64 11.97 -20.73
N THR A 269 -6.95 12.47 -19.71
CA THR A 269 -5.48 12.42 -19.60
C THR A 269 -5.10 11.72 -18.29
N VAL A 270 -3.88 11.19 -18.23
CA VAL A 270 -3.39 10.47 -17.03
C VAL A 270 -2.91 11.38 -15.88
N SER A 271 -2.86 12.69 -16.10
CA SER A 271 -2.54 13.70 -15.10
C SER A 271 -2.98 15.11 -15.53
N ASP A 272 -3.04 16.03 -14.59
CA ASP A 272 -3.36 17.45 -14.81
C ASP A 272 -2.32 18.19 -15.64
N ILE A 273 -1.03 17.84 -15.51
CA ILE A 273 0.03 18.44 -16.33
C ILE A 273 -0.10 18.02 -17.80
N THR A 274 -0.46 16.75 -18.05
CA THR A 274 -0.82 16.25 -19.39
C THR A 274 -2.16 16.83 -19.87
N GLY A 275 -3.08 17.13 -18.94
CA GLY A 275 -4.35 17.80 -19.24
C GLY A 275 -4.17 19.24 -19.71
N PHE A 276 -3.30 20.00 -19.03
CA PHE A 276 -2.89 21.35 -19.41
C PHE A 276 -2.15 21.36 -20.75
N GLU A 277 -1.29 20.37 -21.00
CA GLU A 277 -0.63 20.11 -22.28
C GLU A 277 -1.64 19.82 -23.40
N ALA A 278 -2.62 18.95 -23.18
CA ALA A 278 -3.67 18.61 -24.16
C ALA A 278 -4.61 19.80 -24.45
N GLU A 279 -4.95 20.60 -23.44
CA GLU A 279 -5.75 21.83 -23.60
C GLU A 279 -5.08 22.79 -24.60
N HIS A 280 -3.74 22.88 -24.59
CA HIS A 280 -2.98 23.76 -25.48
C HIS A 280 -2.56 23.11 -26.82
N LEU A 281 -2.21 21.83 -26.85
CA LEU A 281 -1.69 21.16 -28.07
C LEU A 281 -2.78 20.45 -28.87
N LEU A 282 -3.73 19.79 -28.20
CA LEU A 282 -4.85 19.09 -28.83
C LEU A 282 -6.11 19.96 -28.91
N LYS A 283 -6.12 21.14 -28.28
CA LYS A 283 -7.21 22.13 -28.31
C LYS A 283 -8.54 21.60 -27.71
N ARG A 284 -8.46 20.63 -26.79
CA ARG A 284 -9.58 20.16 -25.94
C ARG A 284 -9.03 19.88 -24.55
N LYS A 285 -9.71 20.39 -23.52
CA LYS A 285 -9.44 20.07 -22.12
C LYS A 285 -9.98 18.67 -21.78
N PRO A 286 -9.28 17.84 -20.98
CA PRO A 286 -9.85 16.57 -20.51
C PRO A 286 -11.12 16.77 -19.69
N ASP A 287 -12.05 15.85 -19.88
CA ASP A 287 -13.31 15.72 -19.15
C ASP A 287 -13.12 15.19 -17.72
N ILE A 288 -12.18 14.26 -17.56
CA ILE A 288 -11.81 13.53 -16.33
C ILE A 288 -10.29 13.28 -16.39
N ILE A 289 -9.60 13.30 -15.25
CA ILE A 289 -8.22 12.81 -15.13
C ILE A 289 -8.26 11.34 -14.67
N THR A 290 -7.55 10.46 -15.38
CA THR A 290 -7.50 9.01 -15.11
C THR A 290 -6.09 8.60 -14.66
N PRO A 291 -5.71 8.85 -13.39
CA PRO A 291 -4.37 8.56 -12.87
C PRO A 291 -4.05 7.06 -12.93
N ASN A 292 -2.78 6.71 -13.12
CA ASN A 292 -2.37 5.31 -13.29
C ASN A 292 -2.00 4.67 -11.94
N GLY A 293 -2.82 3.73 -11.49
CA GLY A 293 -2.54 2.91 -10.32
C GLY A 293 -1.55 1.78 -10.55
N LEU A 294 -1.31 1.03 -9.48
CA LEU A 294 -0.51 -0.19 -9.42
C LEU A 294 -1.30 -1.27 -8.65
N ASN A 295 -0.90 -2.54 -8.76
CA ASN A 295 -1.46 -3.62 -7.93
C ASN A 295 -0.61 -3.77 -6.67
N VAL A 296 -1.07 -3.21 -5.54
CA VAL A 296 -0.34 -3.22 -4.27
C VAL A 296 -0.49 -4.57 -3.58
N LYS A 297 0.54 -5.40 -3.70
CA LYS A 297 0.65 -6.69 -2.99
C LYS A 297 0.85 -6.46 -1.50
N LYS A 298 -0.26 -6.39 -0.75
CA LYS A 298 -0.27 -6.21 0.70
C LYS A 298 0.38 -7.41 1.38
N PHE A 299 1.47 -7.17 2.10
CA PHE A 299 2.12 -8.18 2.93
C PHE A 299 1.24 -8.52 4.14
N ALA A 300 1.27 -9.77 4.59
CA ALA A 300 0.52 -10.21 5.78
C ALA A 300 1.04 -9.52 7.07
N ALA A 301 2.29 -9.05 7.06
CA ALA A 301 2.89 -8.28 8.13
C ALA A 301 3.44 -6.94 7.61
N LEU A 302 2.91 -5.81 8.12
CA LEU A 302 3.35 -4.45 7.75
C LEU A 302 4.83 -4.13 8.05
N HIS A 303 5.56 -5.01 8.74
CA HIS A 303 7.00 -4.85 8.97
C HIS A 303 7.87 -5.64 7.98
N GLU A 304 7.28 -6.49 7.13
CA GLU A 304 8.02 -7.36 6.20
C GLU A 304 8.84 -6.54 5.19
N PHE A 305 8.30 -5.43 4.68
CA PHE A 305 9.03 -4.56 3.73
C PHE A 305 10.30 -3.93 4.34
N GLN A 306 10.35 -3.71 5.66
CA GLN A 306 11.56 -3.23 6.35
C GLN A 306 12.64 -4.32 6.43
N ASN A 307 12.23 -5.59 6.57
CA ASN A 307 13.14 -6.74 6.49
C ASN A 307 13.67 -6.91 5.06
N LEU A 308 12.79 -6.80 4.04
CA LEU A 308 13.17 -6.84 2.62
C LEU A 308 14.12 -5.70 2.24
N HIS A 309 13.92 -4.49 2.79
CA HIS A 309 14.88 -3.39 2.65
C HIS A 309 16.25 -3.76 3.23
N ALA A 310 16.32 -4.33 4.43
CA ALA A 310 17.58 -4.73 5.05
C ALA A 310 18.34 -5.80 4.23
N ILE A 311 17.62 -6.84 3.77
CA ILE A 311 18.17 -7.92 2.93
C ILE A 311 18.69 -7.38 1.59
N SER A 312 17.88 -6.56 0.91
CA SER A 312 18.24 -6.01 -0.40
C SER A 312 19.38 -4.99 -0.30
N LYS A 313 19.40 -4.18 0.77
CA LYS A 313 20.51 -3.26 1.08
C LYS A 313 21.83 -4.02 1.29
N GLU A 314 21.81 -5.23 1.87
CA GLU A 314 23.03 -6.04 2.00
C GLU A 314 23.55 -6.54 0.65
N LYS A 315 22.66 -6.94 -0.29
CA LYS A 315 23.08 -7.21 -1.68
C LYS A 315 23.76 -6.00 -2.32
N ILE A 316 23.22 -4.78 -2.13
CA ILE A 316 23.87 -3.54 -2.62
C ILE A 316 25.19 -3.26 -1.87
N HIS A 317 25.28 -3.55 -0.57
CA HIS A 317 26.53 -3.47 0.18
C HIS A 317 27.60 -4.42 -0.39
N GLU A 318 27.24 -5.62 -0.85
CA GLU A 318 28.17 -6.51 -1.56
C GLU A 318 28.68 -5.91 -2.87
N PHE A 319 27.78 -5.39 -3.72
CA PHE A 319 28.15 -4.69 -4.95
C PHE A 319 29.13 -3.53 -4.66
N VAL A 320 28.83 -2.70 -3.65
CA VAL A 320 29.68 -1.54 -3.32
C VAL A 320 31.05 -1.98 -2.78
N ARG A 321 31.16 -3.05 -2.00
CA ARG A 321 32.46 -3.64 -1.61
C ARG A 321 33.25 -4.11 -2.83
N GLY A 322 32.59 -4.73 -3.80
CA GLY A 322 33.19 -5.19 -5.05
C GLY A 322 33.65 -4.05 -5.97
N HIS A 323 32.81 -3.05 -6.19
CA HIS A 323 33.07 -1.93 -7.10
C HIS A 323 34.06 -0.90 -6.55
N PHE A 324 34.12 -0.72 -5.23
CA PHE A 324 35.05 0.18 -4.54
C PHE A 324 36.27 -0.56 -3.95
N TYR A 325 36.64 -1.72 -4.49
CA TYR A 325 37.83 -2.45 -4.04
C TYR A 325 39.11 -1.61 -4.12
N GLY A 326 39.97 -1.71 -3.11
CA GLY A 326 41.14 -0.83 -2.92
C GLY A 326 40.83 0.60 -2.43
N HIS A 327 39.58 1.05 -2.56
CA HIS A 327 39.09 2.39 -2.19
C HIS A 327 37.85 2.31 -1.27
N TYR A 328 37.81 1.29 -0.41
CA TYR A 328 36.78 1.10 0.60
C TYR A 328 37.15 1.89 1.86
N ASP A 329 37.06 3.22 1.76
CA ASP A 329 37.48 4.19 2.78
C ASP A 329 36.32 4.82 3.57
N PHE A 330 35.11 4.23 3.47
CA PHE A 330 33.89 4.74 4.08
C PHE A 330 33.04 3.64 4.75
N ASP A 331 32.28 4.05 5.77
CA ASP A 331 31.40 3.19 6.56
C ASP A 331 30.06 2.92 5.85
N LEU A 332 29.75 1.65 5.58
CA LEU A 332 28.49 1.23 4.95
C LEU A 332 27.26 1.37 5.86
N ASP A 333 27.40 1.27 7.19
CA ASP A 333 26.29 1.53 8.11
C ASP A 333 25.89 3.03 8.15
N LYS A 334 26.80 3.89 7.66
CA LYS A 334 26.60 5.34 7.44
C LYS A 334 26.58 5.71 5.95
N THR A 335 26.39 4.74 5.04
CA THR A 335 26.23 5.00 3.61
C THR A 335 24.76 5.00 3.20
N LEU A 336 24.36 6.00 2.42
CA LEU A 336 23.04 6.09 1.79
C LEU A 336 23.10 5.72 0.32
N TYR A 337 21.99 5.19 -0.18
CA TYR A 337 21.82 4.79 -1.57
C TYR A 337 20.71 5.59 -2.22
N PHE A 338 21.11 6.53 -3.07
CA PHE A 338 20.22 7.32 -3.90
C PHE A 338 20.21 6.73 -5.31
N PHE A 339 19.11 6.81 -6.04
CA PHE A 339 19.09 6.36 -7.42
C PHE A 339 18.13 7.15 -8.31
N ILE A 340 18.46 7.18 -9.60
CA ILE A 340 17.56 7.57 -10.69
C ILE A 340 17.48 6.40 -11.67
N ALA A 341 16.29 6.15 -12.24
CA ALA A 341 16.06 5.06 -13.18
C ALA A 341 15.04 5.45 -14.26
N GLY A 342 15.16 4.88 -15.46
CA GLY A 342 14.14 4.99 -16.51
C GLY A 342 14.67 4.74 -17.93
N ARG A 343 13.89 5.15 -18.92
CA ARG A 343 14.37 5.29 -20.31
C ARG A 343 15.45 6.37 -20.38
N TYR A 344 16.41 6.22 -21.28
CA TYR A 344 17.53 7.17 -21.41
C TYR A 344 17.12 8.47 -22.11
N GLU A 345 16.31 9.28 -21.44
CA GLU A 345 15.85 10.60 -21.88
C GLU A 345 16.46 11.67 -20.96
N PHE A 346 17.73 12.02 -21.21
CA PHE A 346 18.61 12.74 -20.28
C PHE A 346 17.97 13.99 -19.63
N GLY A 347 17.41 14.91 -20.43
CA GLY A 347 16.73 16.11 -19.94
C GLY A 347 15.31 15.86 -19.40
N ASN A 348 14.49 15.06 -20.11
CA ASN A 348 13.11 14.76 -19.69
C ASN A 348 13.06 14.13 -18.30
N LYS A 349 14.01 13.23 -17.98
CA LYS A 349 14.14 12.58 -16.67
C LYS A 349 14.95 13.38 -15.64
N GLY A 350 15.49 14.54 -16.01
CA GLY A 350 16.26 15.39 -15.10
C GLY A 350 17.61 14.81 -14.66
N ALA A 351 18.20 13.90 -15.45
CA ALA A 351 19.50 13.31 -15.13
C ALA A 351 20.62 14.37 -15.17
N ASP A 352 20.45 15.39 -16.00
CA ASP A 352 21.27 16.61 -16.05
C ASP A 352 21.31 17.33 -14.68
N ILE A 353 20.16 17.67 -14.12
CA ILE A 353 20.06 18.38 -12.85
C ILE A 353 20.30 17.48 -11.64
N PHE A 354 20.09 16.16 -11.76
CA PHE A 354 20.46 15.22 -10.70
C PHE A 354 21.99 15.20 -10.49
N ILE A 355 22.78 15.07 -11.56
CA ILE A 355 24.26 15.07 -11.46
C ILE A 355 24.76 16.43 -10.91
N GLU A 356 24.17 17.53 -11.36
CA GLU A 356 24.52 18.89 -10.95
C GLU A 356 24.09 19.22 -9.49
N ALA A 357 23.02 18.59 -8.99
CA ALA A 357 22.62 18.64 -7.58
C ALA A 357 23.46 17.72 -6.70
N LEU A 358 23.89 16.55 -7.19
CA LEU A 358 24.84 15.67 -6.51
C LEU A 358 26.22 16.33 -6.34
N ALA A 359 26.62 17.18 -7.29
CA ALA A 359 27.83 18.02 -7.17
C ALA A 359 27.72 19.03 -6.02
N ARG A 360 26.60 19.75 -5.91
CA ARG A 360 26.31 20.64 -4.76
C ARG A 360 26.25 19.87 -3.43
N LEU A 361 25.59 18.71 -3.42
CA LEU A 361 25.53 17.82 -2.25
C LEU A 361 26.94 17.36 -1.80
N ASN A 362 27.82 17.01 -2.74
CA ASN A 362 29.20 16.65 -2.45
C ASN A 362 29.96 17.81 -1.79
N HIS A 363 29.75 19.05 -2.26
CA HIS A 363 30.28 20.24 -1.59
C HIS A 363 29.68 20.43 -0.19
N TYR A 364 28.36 20.37 -0.03
CA TYR A 364 27.71 20.54 1.29
C TYR A 364 28.20 19.51 2.32
N LEU A 365 28.37 18.24 1.92
CA LEU A 365 28.91 17.19 2.79
C LEU A 365 30.42 17.37 3.06
N LYS A 366 31.24 17.82 2.08
CA LYS A 366 32.65 18.16 2.31
C LYS A 366 32.83 19.33 3.29
N THR A 367 31.96 20.33 3.22
CA THR A 367 32.03 21.55 4.06
C THR A 367 31.48 21.29 5.47
N SER A 368 30.33 20.61 5.60
CA SER A 368 29.74 20.29 6.91
C SER A 368 30.37 19.09 7.63
N ARG A 369 31.16 18.28 6.93
CA ARG A 369 31.92 17.12 7.44
C ARG A 369 31.14 16.11 8.31
N PRO A 370 29.89 15.72 7.98
CA PRO A 370 29.23 14.63 8.67
C PRO A 370 29.93 13.31 8.33
N ASP A 371 29.97 12.37 9.28
CA ASP A 371 30.44 11.01 9.00
C ASP A 371 29.36 10.21 8.27
N LEU A 372 29.13 10.58 7.01
CA LEU A 372 28.16 9.97 6.11
C LEU A 372 28.67 10.01 4.66
N THR A 373 28.31 8.99 3.89
CA THR A 373 28.61 8.87 2.46
C THR A 373 27.31 8.61 1.69
N VAL A 374 27.22 9.12 0.46
CA VAL A 374 26.15 8.81 -0.48
C VAL A 374 26.77 8.07 -1.66
N VAL A 375 26.17 6.96 -2.09
CA VAL A 375 26.44 6.38 -3.41
C VAL A 375 25.18 6.56 -4.25
N ALA A 376 25.31 7.29 -5.36
CA ALA A 376 24.22 7.58 -6.28
C ALA A 376 24.31 6.71 -7.53
N PHE A 377 23.25 5.96 -7.79
CA PHE A 377 23.12 5.09 -8.96
C PHE A 377 22.34 5.80 -10.08
N LEU A 378 22.78 5.62 -11.33
CA LEU A 378 22.06 6.08 -12.52
C LEU A 378 21.77 4.86 -13.39
N ILE A 379 20.50 4.53 -13.61
CA ILE A 379 20.07 3.32 -14.33
C ILE A 379 19.33 3.74 -15.60
N PHE A 380 20.08 3.85 -16.69
CA PHE A 380 19.58 4.28 -17.99
C PHE A 380 20.15 3.39 -19.10
N PRO A 381 19.37 2.44 -19.66
CA PRO A 381 19.84 1.52 -20.69
C PRO A 381 20.45 2.25 -21.88
N ALA A 382 21.72 1.98 -22.17
CA ALA A 382 22.49 2.63 -23.24
C ALA A 382 23.08 1.60 -24.21
N ARG A 383 23.75 2.09 -25.27
CA ARG A 383 24.50 1.22 -26.18
C ARG A 383 25.87 0.92 -25.58
N THR A 384 26.11 -0.34 -25.21
CA THR A 384 27.31 -0.81 -24.51
C THR A 384 27.99 -1.98 -25.23
N ASN A 385 29.28 -2.16 -24.95
CA ASN A 385 30.10 -3.30 -25.39
C ASN A 385 30.54 -4.12 -24.15
N ASN A 386 29.61 -4.86 -23.54
CA ASN A 386 29.80 -5.64 -22.31
C ASN A 386 30.18 -4.81 -21.06
N PHE A 387 30.23 -5.49 -19.91
CA PHE A 387 30.78 -4.95 -18.67
C PHE A 387 32.25 -4.52 -18.85
N ASN A 388 32.69 -3.52 -18.07
CA ASN A 388 34.10 -3.20 -18.01
C ASN A 388 34.87 -4.25 -17.17
N VAL A 389 36.16 -4.41 -17.47
CA VAL A 389 37.01 -5.44 -16.84
C VAL A 389 37.21 -5.17 -15.35
N GLU A 390 37.26 -3.90 -14.93
CA GLU A 390 37.60 -3.51 -13.56
C GLU A 390 36.45 -3.75 -12.56
N SER A 391 35.18 -3.52 -12.94
CA SER A 391 34.03 -3.89 -12.11
C SER A 391 33.92 -5.41 -11.97
N LEU A 392 34.06 -6.19 -13.05
CA LEU A 392 34.08 -7.65 -12.97
C LEU A 392 35.23 -8.17 -12.08
N ARG A 393 36.43 -7.61 -12.25
CA ARG A 393 37.62 -7.94 -11.44
C ARG A 393 37.40 -7.65 -9.96
N GLY A 394 36.83 -6.50 -9.61
CA GLY A 394 36.55 -6.13 -8.23
C GLY A 394 35.64 -7.13 -7.52
N HIS A 395 34.56 -7.55 -8.17
CA HIS A 395 33.65 -8.58 -7.66
C HIS A 395 34.33 -9.96 -7.56
N ALA A 396 35.13 -10.37 -8.55
CA ALA A 396 35.86 -11.64 -8.50
C ALA A 396 36.89 -11.71 -7.36
N VAL A 397 37.67 -10.65 -7.16
CA VAL A 397 38.70 -10.60 -6.10
C VAL A 397 38.07 -10.51 -4.71
N THR A 398 37.04 -9.67 -4.52
CA THR A 398 36.35 -9.55 -3.22
C THR A 398 35.60 -10.83 -2.84
N LYS A 399 35.00 -11.54 -3.82
CA LYS A 399 34.46 -12.88 -3.61
C LYS A 399 35.55 -13.87 -3.19
N SER A 400 36.69 -13.89 -3.89
CA SER A 400 37.83 -14.77 -3.55
C SER A 400 38.36 -14.55 -2.13
N LEU A 401 38.44 -13.30 -1.66
CA LEU A 401 38.74 -13.00 -0.25
C LEU A 401 37.67 -13.57 0.69
N ARG A 402 36.38 -13.34 0.40
CA ARG A 402 35.27 -13.80 1.24
C ARG A 402 35.24 -15.32 1.38
N ASP A 403 35.35 -16.04 0.26
CA ASP A 403 35.38 -17.51 0.23
C ASP A 403 36.59 -18.06 1.00
N THR A 404 37.74 -17.37 0.91
CA THR A 404 38.95 -17.69 1.69
C THR A 404 38.76 -17.45 3.19
N ILE A 405 38.10 -16.35 3.59
CA ILE A 405 37.78 -16.07 5.00
C ILE A 405 36.80 -17.11 5.55
N ASN A 406 35.81 -17.55 4.76
CA ASN A 406 34.84 -18.57 5.15
C ASN A 406 35.52 -19.94 5.42
N ASP A 407 36.44 -20.38 4.56
CA ASP A 407 37.29 -21.57 4.78
C ASP A 407 38.05 -21.50 6.11
N ILE A 408 38.67 -20.34 6.37
CA ILE A 408 39.46 -20.10 7.58
C ILE A 408 38.56 -20.02 8.83
N GLN A 409 37.37 -19.40 8.73
CA GLN A 409 36.41 -19.31 9.83
C GLN A 409 35.90 -20.68 10.27
N GLN A 410 35.61 -21.59 9.34
CA GLN A 410 35.23 -22.97 9.68
C GLN A 410 36.39 -23.70 10.39
N LYS A 411 37.63 -23.47 9.98
CA LYS A 411 38.84 -24.04 10.61
C LYS A 411 39.14 -23.44 11.98
N ILE A 412 38.87 -22.15 12.18
CA ILE A 412 38.92 -21.49 13.50
C ILE A 412 37.88 -22.13 14.42
N GLY A 413 36.62 -22.22 13.97
CA GLY A 413 35.53 -22.80 14.75
C GLY A 413 35.78 -24.25 15.16
N LYS A 414 36.29 -25.08 14.25
CA LYS A 414 36.69 -26.46 14.55
C LYS A 414 37.78 -26.54 15.62
N ARG A 415 38.89 -25.81 15.45
CA ARG A 415 40.01 -25.81 16.41
C ARG A 415 39.60 -25.28 17.78
N MET A 416 38.80 -24.21 17.80
CA MET A 416 38.22 -23.64 19.01
C MET A 416 37.37 -24.68 19.76
N TYR A 417 36.53 -25.44 19.05
CA TYR A 417 35.71 -26.50 19.64
C TYR A 417 36.57 -27.65 20.20
N GLU A 418 37.55 -28.15 19.44
CA GLU A 418 38.43 -29.25 19.85
C GLU A 418 39.29 -28.89 21.09
N LEU A 419 39.81 -27.66 21.16
CA LEU A 419 40.59 -27.17 22.31
C LEU A 419 39.71 -26.94 23.55
N CYS A 420 38.52 -26.34 23.38
CA CYS A 420 37.58 -26.17 24.48
C CYS A 420 37.10 -27.52 25.05
N LEU A 421 36.92 -28.54 24.20
CA LEU A 421 36.64 -29.92 24.65
C LEU A 421 37.80 -30.55 25.43
N SER A 422 39.05 -30.19 25.14
CA SER A 422 40.20 -30.64 25.93
C SER A 422 40.36 -29.88 27.27
N GLY A 423 39.42 -28.98 27.60
CA GLY A 423 39.47 -28.16 28.82
C GLY A 423 40.46 -26.99 28.78
N ARG A 424 41.05 -26.69 27.62
CA ARG A 424 42.01 -25.59 27.42
C ARG A 424 41.32 -24.41 26.72
N MET A 425 41.59 -23.19 27.18
CA MET A 425 41.21 -21.99 26.43
C MET A 425 42.13 -21.83 25.20
N PRO A 426 41.60 -21.60 23.98
CA PRO A 426 42.43 -21.39 22.80
C PRO A 426 43.17 -20.05 22.83
N GLU A 427 44.44 -20.03 22.45
CA GLU A 427 45.22 -18.81 22.25
C GLU A 427 45.18 -18.36 20.78
N ALA A 428 45.59 -17.11 20.52
CA ALA A 428 45.55 -16.53 19.16
C ALA A 428 46.34 -17.36 18.11
N GLU A 429 47.46 -17.97 18.52
CA GLU A 429 48.31 -18.82 17.67
C GLU A 429 47.69 -20.18 17.36
N ASP A 430 46.86 -20.74 18.26
CA ASP A 430 46.09 -21.95 17.97
C ASP A 430 45.02 -21.66 16.89
N LEU A 431 44.38 -20.49 17.00
CA LEU A 431 43.24 -20.10 16.18
C LEU A 431 43.62 -19.65 14.75
N LEU A 432 44.68 -18.86 14.56
CA LEU A 432 45.07 -18.40 13.22
C LEU A 432 46.48 -18.91 12.86
N GLN A 433 46.54 -19.89 11.95
CA GLN A 433 47.83 -20.50 11.57
C GLN A 433 48.56 -19.71 10.48
N LYS A 434 49.85 -20.01 10.31
CA LYS A 434 50.71 -19.38 9.29
C LYS A 434 50.16 -19.60 7.87
N GLU A 435 49.57 -20.76 7.58
CA GLU A 435 48.93 -21.04 6.29
C GLU A 435 47.70 -20.18 6.02
N ASP A 436 46.81 -20.04 7.01
CA ASP A 436 45.65 -19.14 6.96
C ASP A 436 46.11 -17.70 6.68
N THR A 437 47.15 -17.26 7.38
CA THR A 437 47.76 -15.93 7.23
C THR A 437 48.36 -15.72 5.84
N ILE A 438 48.99 -16.74 5.25
CA ILE A 438 49.53 -16.69 3.88
C ILE A 438 48.41 -16.58 2.84
N LYS A 439 47.31 -17.33 3.00
CA LYS A 439 46.12 -17.22 2.14
C LYS A 439 45.53 -15.81 2.18
N ILE A 440 45.28 -15.27 3.39
CA ILE A 440 44.73 -13.92 3.57
C ILE A 440 45.65 -12.88 2.91
N LYS A 441 46.98 -12.97 3.12
CA LYS A 441 47.95 -12.06 2.49
C LYS A 441 47.91 -12.13 0.96
N ARG A 442 47.77 -13.31 0.35
CA ARG A 442 47.60 -13.43 -1.12
C ARG A 442 46.35 -12.70 -1.62
N CYS A 443 45.22 -12.84 -0.93
CA CYS A 443 43.99 -12.13 -1.28
C CYS A 443 44.11 -10.61 -1.09
N LEU A 444 44.83 -10.15 -0.06
CA LEU A 444 45.11 -8.73 0.16
C LEU A 444 45.99 -8.11 -0.94
N TYR A 445 47.00 -8.83 -1.45
CA TYR A 445 47.77 -8.37 -2.62
C TYR A 445 46.90 -8.29 -3.89
N ALA A 446 45.97 -9.22 -4.08
CA ALA A 446 45.06 -9.19 -5.23
C ALA A 446 44.06 -8.01 -5.21
N LEU A 447 43.76 -7.46 -4.03
CA LEU A 447 42.92 -6.27 -3.84
C LEU A 447 43.62 -4.94 -4.13
N GLN A 448 44.93 -4.93 -4.37
CA GLN A 448 45.66 -3.71 -4.70
C GLN A 448 45.26 -3.19 -6.09
N ARG A 449 45.13 -1.86 -6.21
CA ARG A 449 44.63 -1.19 -7.41
C ARG A 449 45.34 0.16 -7.61
N ASN A 450 45.53 0.53 -8.88
CA ASN A 450 46.29 1.72 -9.28
C ASN A 450 45.40 2.88 -9.78
N GLY A 451 44.07 2.75 -9.74
CA GLY A 451 43.13 3.70 -10.33
C GLY A 451 41.76 3.70 -9.63
N LEU A 452 41.05 4.83 -9.75
CA LEU A 452 39.83 5.14 -8.99
C LEU A 452 38.64 4.23 -9.32
N PRO A 453 37.66 4.04 -8.40
CA PRO A 453 36.41 3.31 -8.66
C PRO A 453 35.69 3.84 -9.90
N PRO A 454 35.43 3.00 -10.93
CA PRO A 454 34.97 3.50 -12.21
C PRO A 454 33.57 4.12 -12.09
N ILE A 455 33.34 5.25 -12.76
CA ILE A 455 32.05 5.96 -12.72
C ILE A 455 30.94 5.24 -13.50
N THR A 456 31.27 4.21 -14.27
CA THR A 456 30.34 3.33 -15.01
C THR A 456 30.70 1.86 -14.78
N THR A 457 29.74 0.94 -14.94
CA THR A 457 29.96 -0.52 -14.89
C THR A 457 30.24 -1.16 -16.25
N HIS A 458 30.08 -0.42 -17.35
CA HIS A 458 30.12 -0.92 -18.73
C HIS A 458 31.06 -0.11 -19.62
N ASN A 459 31.46 -0.69 -20.75
CA ASN A 459 32.10 0.04 -21.83
C ASN A 459 31.01 0.67 -22.71
N VAL A 460 30.76 1.98 -22.59
CA VAL A 460 29.77 2.69 -23.40
C VAL A 460 30.33 2.89 -24.83
N ILE A 461 29.52 2.68 -25.86
CA ILE A 461 30.01 2.71 -27.26
C ILE A 461 30.47 4.11 -27.69
N ASP A 462 29.74 5.15 -27.29
CA ASP A 462 30.08 6.55 -27.55
C ASP A 462 30.36 7.30 -26.24
N ASP A 463 31.27 6.74 -25.46
CA ASP A 463 31.68 7.23 -24.13
C ASP A 463 32.04 8.72 -24.09
N TYR A 464 32.58 9.29 -25.19
CA TYR A 464 32.98 10.70 -25.25
C TYR A 464 31.81 11.67 -25.51
N ASN A 465 30.73 11.23 -26.18
CA ASN A 465 29.55 12.08 -26.40
C ASN A 465 28.39 11.77 -25.44
N ASP A 466 28.46 10.64 -24.71
CA ASP A 466 27.48 10.24 -23.69
C ASP A 466 27.18 11.39 -22.69
N PRO A 467 25.91 11.81 -22.54
CA PRO A 467 25.57 13.00 -21.77
C PRO A 467 25.68 12.79 -20.26
N VAL A 468 25.54 11.55 -19.77
CA VAL A 468 25.68 11.24 -18.34
C VAL A 468 27.16 11.29 -17.96
N LEU A 469 28.02 10.61 -18.70
CA LEU A 469 29.46 10.61 -18.49
C LEU A 469 30.05 12.02 -18.64
N ASN A 470 29.57 12.81 -19.61
CA ASN A 470 30.01 14.20 -19.78
C ASN A 470 29.56 15.14 -18.66
N SER A 471 28.34 15.00 -18.13
CA SER A 471 27.96 15.75 -16.91
C SER A 471 28.78 15.30 -15.70
N ILE A 472 29.03 14.00 -15.50
CA ILE A 472 29.88 13.49 -14.40
C ILE A 472 31.30 14.07 -14.48
N ARG A 473 31.87 14.15 -15.69
CA ARG A 473 33.17 14.81 -15.97
C ARG A 473 33.12 16.31 -15.65
N ARG A 474 32.12 17.04 -16.17
CA ARG A 474 31.94 18.49 -15.94
C ARG A 474 31.85 18.81 -14.44
N CYS A 475 31.11 18.00 -13.69
CA CYS A 475 30.91 18.16 -12.26
C CYS A 475 32.06 17.57 -11.40
N ASN A 476 33.10 17.02 -12.02
CA ASN A 476 34.29 16.42 -11.37
C ASN A 476 33.99 15.29 -10.36
N LEU A 477 32.94 14.49 -10.60
CA LEU A 477 32.49 13.44 -9.67
C LEU A 477 33.17 12.08 -9.96
N PHE A 478 34.49 12.02 -9.75
CA PHE A 478 35.36 10.89 -10.17
C PHE A 478 35.59 9.80 -9.11
N ASN A 479 34.69 9.65 -8.12
CA ASN A 479 34.83 8.67 -7.03
C ASN A 479 36.16 8.77 -6.24
N THR A 480 36.69 9.98 -6.05
CA THR A 480 37.91 10.17 -5.27
C THR A 480 37.69 9.82 -3.79
N VAL A 481 38.78 9.59 -3.06
CA VAL A 481 38.76 9.38 -1.60
C VAL A 481 38.13 10.57 -0.86
N HIS A 482 38.27 11.79 -1.40
CA HIS A 482 37.72 13.01 -0.81
C HIS A 482 36.22 13.22 -1.11
N ASP A 483 35.65 12.51 -2.08
CA ASP A 483 34.23 12.63 -2.42
C ASP A 483 33.35 11.95 -1.38
N ARG A 484 32.39 12.69 -0.82
CA ARG A 484 31.33 12.16 0.07
C ARG A 484 30.11 11.71 -0.72
N VAL A 485 30.00 12.09 -1.99
CA VAL A 485 29.06 11.52 -2.97
C VAL A 485 29.86 10.74 -4.01
N LYS A 486 29.65 9.42 -4.07
CA LYS A 486 30.18 8.53 -5.11
C LYS A 486 29.11 8.29 -6.19
N ILE A 487 29.52 8.06 -7.44
CA ILE A 487 28.66 7.86 -8.61
C ILE A 487 28.86 6.46 -9.21
N VAL A 488 27.76 5.80 -9.57
CA VAL A 488 27.75 4.53 -10.31
C VAL A 488 26.71 4.61 -11.44
N PHE A 489 27.16 4.82 -12.67
CA PHE A 489 26.34 4.68 -13.86
C PHE A 489 26.24 3.20 -14.26
N HIS A 490 25.01 2.68 -14.31
CA HIS A 490 24.69 1.34 -14.79
C HIS A 490 23.84 1.45 -16.07
N PRO A 491 24.48 1.48 -17.26
CA PRO A 491 23.79 1.66 -18.54
C PRO A 491 23.04 0.42 -19.07
N GLU A 492 22.39 -0.34 -18.19
CA GLU A 492 21.66 -1.57 -18.49
C GLU A 492 20.40 -1.67 -17.60
N PHE A 493 19.44 -2.53 -17.95
CA PHE A 493 18.36 -2.90 -17.03
C PHE A 493 18.88 -3.88 -15.97
N LEU A 494 18.47 -3.68 -14.70
CA LEU A 494 18.79 -4.60 -13.61
C LEU A 494 18.08 -5.95 -13.80
N SER A 495 18.81 -7.04 -13.52
CA SER A 495 18.29 -8.39 -13.46
C SER A 495 19.07 -9.23 -12.44
N SER A 496 18.39 -10.19 -11.81
CA SER A 496 18.99 -11.22 -10.96
C SER A 496 20.04 -12.07 -11.67
N THR A 497 20.08 -12.11 -13.01
CA THR A 497 21.15 -12.76 -13.78
C THR A 497 22.40 -11.89 -13.96
N ASN A 498 22.37 -10.62 -13.57
CA ASN A 498 23.49 -9.70 -13.74
C ASN A 498 24.66 -10.04 -12.79
N PRO A 499 25.89 -10.27 -13.30
CA PRO A 499 27.01 -10.77 -12.49
C PRO A 499 27.59 -9.75 -11.51
N LEU A 500 27.19 -8.47 -11.59
CA LEU A 500 27.60 -7.43 -10.65
C LEU A 500 26.60 -7.29 -9.49
N PHE A 501 25.30 -7.23 -9.79
CA PHE A 501 24.26 -6.88 -8.81
C PHE A 501 23.54 -8.07 -8.18
N GLY A 502 23.25 -9.15 -8.92
CA GLY A 502 22.43 -10.27 -8.42
C GLY A 502 21.05 -9.84 -7.87
N LEU A 503 20.48 -8.78 -8.46
CA LEU A 503 19.28 -8.07 -8.03
C LEU A 503 18.35 -7.81 -9.22
N ASP A 504 17.09 -8.18 -9.09
CA ASP A 504 16.04 -7.62 -9.95
C ASP A 504 15.70 -6.19 -9.52
N TYR A 505 15.14 -5.39 -10.44
CA TYR A 505 14.86 -3.96 -10.22
C TYR A 505 14.08 -3.68 -8.93
N GLU A 506 13.01 -4.43 -8.60
CA GLU A 506 12.27 -4.19 -7.35
C GLU A 506 13.09 -4.47 -6.09
N GLU A 507 14.00 -5.45 -6.11
CA GLU A 507 14.88 -5.71 -4.96
C GLU A 507 15.84 -4.53 -4.77
N PHE A 508 16.45 -4.05 -5.87
CA PHE A 508 17.34 -2.90 -5.84
C PHE A 508 16.63 -1.66 -5.28
N VAL A 509 15.42 -1.34 -5.76
CA VAL A 509 14.61 -0.22 -5.24
C VAL A 509 14.38 -0.37 -3.73
N ARG A 510 13.97 -1.55 -3.26
CA ARG A 510 13.81 -1.83 -1.82
C ARG A 510 15.11 -1.67 -1.03
N GLY A 511 16.26 -2.01 -1.60
CA GLY A 511 17.57 -1.85 -0.97
C GLY A 511 18.08 -0.40 -0.90
N CYS A 512 17.55 0.49 -1.75
CA CYS A 512 17.87 1.91 -1.74
C CYS A 512 17.29 2.65 -0.52
N HIS A 513 17.67 3.93 -0.39
CA HIS A 513 17.22 4.82 0.66
C HIS A 513 16.30 5.94 0.14
N LEU A 514 16.53 6.43 -1.08
CA LEU A 514 15.81 7.54 -1.70
C LEU A 514 15.82 7.38 -3.23
N GLY A 515 14.65 7.38 -3.86
CA GLY A 515 14.54 7.57 -5.31
C GLY A 515 14.59 9.05 -5.66
N VAL A 516 15.24 9.44 -6.76
CA VAL A 516 15.40 10.84 -7.16
C VAL A 516 15.09 10.98 -8.64
N PHE A 517 13.90 11.47 -8.96
CA PHE A 517 13.34 11.55 -10.32
C PHE A 517 12.92 12.99 -10.63
N PRO A 518 13.87 13.92 -10.83
CA PRO A 518 13.59 15.34 -10.92
C PRO A 518 13.16 15.73 -12.35
N SER A 519 12.21 14.97 -12.91
CA SER A 519 11.77 15.02 -14.30
C SER A 519 11.31 16.41 -14.77
N TYR A 520 11.67 16.77 -16.00
CA TYR A 520 11.09 17.92 -16.71
C TYR A 520 9.81 17.53 -17.46
N TYR A 521 9.80 16.38 -18.15
CA TYR A 521 8.64 15.88 -18.89
C TYR A 521 8.32 14.46 -18.46
N GLU A 522 7.27 14.30 -17.65
CA GLU A 522 6.84 13.00 -17.16
C GLU A 522 5.31 12.96 -16.99
N PRO A 523 4.57 12.51 -18.02
CA PRO A 523 3.11 12.52 -18.03
C PRO A 523 2.43 11.75 -16.89
N TRP A 524 3.10 10.73 -16.32
CA TRP A 524 2.71 10.11 -15.05
C TRP A 524 3.90 10.03 -14.07
N GLY A 525 4.66 8.94 -14.09
CA GLY A 525 5.76 8.71 -13.15
C GLY A 525 5.61 7.41 -12.37
N TYR A 526 5.72 6.27 -13.06
CA TYR A 526 5.69 4.95 -12.42
C TYR A 526 6.83 4.78 -11.42
N THR A 527 8.04 5.25 -11.74
CA THR A 527 9.25 5.05 -10.93
C THR A 527 9.12 5.62 -9.49
N PRO A 528 8.64 6.86 -9.25
CA PRO A 528 8.32 7.32 -7.89
C PRO A 528 7.08 6.64 -7.25
N ALA A 529 6.09 6.22 -8.04
CA ALA A 529 4.94 5.47 -7.52
C ALA A 529 5.34 4.07 -7.02
N GLU A 530 6.19 3.35 -7.77
CA GLU A 530 6.83 2.09 -7.40
C GLU A 530 7.64 2.23 -6.11
N CYS A 531 8.48 3.27 -6.00
CA CYS A 531 9.17 3.60 -4.75
C CYS A 531 8.20 3.75 -3.58
N THR A 532 7.11 4.49 -3.78
CA THR A 532 6.10 4.73 -2.73
C THR A 532 5.44 3.42 -2.29
N VAL A 533 5.04 2.57 -3.24
CA VAL A 533 4.49 1.22 -2.99
C VAL A 533 5.49 0.30 -2.29
N MET A 534 6.79 0.48 -2.50
CA MET A 534 7.86 -0.26 -1.81
C MET A 534 8.29 0.38 -0.47
N GLY A 535 7.64 1.46 -0.03
CA GLY A 535 7.95 2.17 1.21
C GLY A 535 9.27 2.96 1.17
N ILE A 536 9.72 3.35 -0.02
CA ILE A 536 10.97 4.09 -0.27
C ILE A 536 10.65 5.55 -0.62
N PRO A 537 11.09 6.53 0.18
CA PRO A 537 10.95 7.96 -0.11
C PRO A 537 11.44 8.32 -1.52
N SER A 538 10.80 9.32 -2.13
CA SER A 538 11.11 9.75 -3.49
C SER A 538 11.10 11.26 -3.65
N ILE A 539 12.05 11.80 -4.41
CA ILE A 539 11.98 13.15 -4.97
C ILE A 539 11.37 13.09 -6.38
N THR A 540 10.37 13.93 -6.63
CA THR A 540 9.68 14.14 -7.91
C THR A 540 9.54 15.66 -8.19
N THR A 541 8.76 16.07 -9.19
CA THR A 541 8.56 17.49 -9.57
C THR A 541 7.10 17.85 -9.78
N ASN A 542 6.79 19.15 -9.72
CA ASN A 542 5.48 19.69 -10.13
C ASN A 542 5.25 19.75 -11.66
N LEU A 543 6.10 19.06 -12.44
CA LEU A 543 5.92 18.74 -13.86
C LEU A 543 5.79 17.22 -14.12
N SER A 544 5.91 16.40 -13.08
CA SER A 544 5.64 14.95 -13.12
C SER A 544 4.19 14.72 -12.69
N GLY A 545 3.42 13.95 -13.46
CA GLY A 545 2.00 13.70 -13.19
C GLY A 545 1.73 13.11 -11.80
N PHE A 546 2.60 12.22 -11.35
CA PHE A 546 2.64 11.69 -9.98
C PHE A 546 2.89 12.79 -8.94
N GLY A 547 3.80 13.72 -9.23
CA GLY A 547 4.08 14.87 -8.36
C GLY A 547 2.87 15.79 -8.21
N CYS A 548 2.19 16.13 -9.31
CA CYS A 548 0.94 16.87 -9.29
C CYS A 548 -0.14 16.15 -8.47
N PHE A 549 -0.36 14.85 -8.73
CA PHE A 549 -1.34 14.03 -8.02
C PHE A 549 -1.08 13.99 -6.50
N MET A 550 0.17 13.74 -6.09
CA MET A 550 0.54 13.72 -4.67
C MET A 550 0.47 15.11 -4.01
N GLN A 551 0.65 16.19 -4.78
CA GLN A 551 0.54 17.56 -4.27
C GLN A 551 -0.92 17.99 -4.01
N GLU A 552 -1.90 17.50 -4.78
CA GLU A 552 -3.32 17.76 -4.50
C GLU A 552 -3.85 16.90 -3.33
N HIS A 553 -3.53 15.60 -3.32
CA HIS A 553 -4.20 14.63 -2.46
C HIS A 553 -3.56 14.47 -1.06
N ILE A 554 -2.41 15.09 -0.77
CA ILE A 554 -1.70 14.98 0.51
C ILE A 554 -1.36 16.38 1.06
N ALA A 555 -1.84 16.69 2.26
CA ALA A 555 -1.70 18.03 2.88
C ALA A 555 -0.28 18.38 3.38
N ASP A 556 0.65 17.42 3.34
CA ASP A 556 2.09 17.57 3.61
C ASP A 556 2.87 16.39 3.01
N PRO A 557 3.20 16.42 1.71
CA PRO A 557 3.87 15.30 1.04
C PRO A 557 5.26 14.99 1.62
N MET A 558 5.99 16.03 2.04
CA MET A 558 7.37 15.94 2.52
C MET A 558 7.46 15.12 3.82
N SER A 559 6.51 15.33 4.74
CA SER A 559 6.43 14.54 5.97
C SER A 559 5.98 13.09 5.78
N TYR A 560 5.47 12.72 4.60
CA TYR A 560 5.30 11.33 4.17
C TYR A 560 6.48 10.77 3.34
N GLY A 561 7.52 11.56 3.07
CA GLY A 561 8.69 11.16 2.26
C GLY A 561 8.55 11.39 0.76
N ILE A 562 7.56 12.17 0.34
CA ILE A 562 7.37 12.60 -1.06
C ILE A 562 7.86 14.05 -1.17
N TYR A 563 9.04 14.23 -1.76
CA TYR A 563 9.65 15.54 -1.94
C TYR A 563 9.32 16.05 -3.35
N ILE A 564 8.82 17.27 -3.48
CA ILE A 564 8.38 17.83 -4.77
C ILE A 564 9.22 19.07 -5.06
N VAL A 565 10.12 18.96 -6.03
CA VAL A 565 10.93 20.08 -6.54
C VAL A 565 10.07 20.91 -7.48
N ASP A 566 10.12 22.24 -7.33
CA ASP A 566 9.51 23.13 -8.29
C ASP A 566 10.41 23.25 -9.53
N ARG A 567 9.88 22.85 -10.69
CA ARG A 567 10.49 23.05 -12.01
C ARG A 567 9.61 23.91 -12.94
N ARG A 568 8.51 24.47 -12.41
CA ARG A 568 7.49 25.20 -13.19
C ARG A 568 7.47 26.70 -12.91
N PHE A 569 7.68 27.12 -11.66
CA PHE A 569 7.54 28.54 -11.26
C PHE A 569 8.85 29.19 -10.79
N ILE A 570 9.95 28.43 -10.76
CA ILE A 570 11.30 28.92 -10.41
C ILE A 570 12.32 28.61 -11.51
N SER A 571 13.47 29.29 -11.47
CA SER A 571 14.56 29.09 -12.42
C SER A 571 15.21 27.71 -12.28
N LEU A 572 15.86 27.24 -13.36
CA LEU A 572 16.60 25.97 -13.37
C LEU A 572 17.63 25.87 -12.24
N GLU A 573 18.37 26.96 -11.96
CA GLU A 573 19.34 27.01 -10.86
C GLU A 573 18.67 26.82 -9.50
N ASN A 574 17.55 27.51 -9.26
CA ASN A 574 16.80 27.39 -8.01
C ASN A 574 16.24 25.96 -7.85
N SER A 575 15.78 25.32 -8.94
CA SER A 575 15.37 23.90 -8.93
C SER A 575 16.52 22.96 -8.53
N VAL A 576 17.74 23.18 -9.07
CA VAL A 576 18.92 22.38 -8.75
C VAL A 576 19.37 22.59 -7.29
N GLN A 577 19.29 23.83 -6.79
CA GLN A 577 19.57 24.16 -5.39
C GLN A 577 18.55 23.52 -4.43
N GLN A 578 17.25 23.60 -4.74
CA GLN A 578 16.18 22.94 -3.98
C GLN A 578 16.37 21.42 -3.94
N LEU A 579 16.69 20.80 -5.08
CA LEU A 579 16.99 19.38 -5.20
C LEU A 579 18.21 18.96 -4.34
N ALA A 580 19.29 19.75 -4.38
CA ALA A 580 20.47 19.52 -3.56
C ALA A 580 20.18 19.68 -2.05
N GLN A 581 19.33 20.65 -1.69
CA GLN A 581 18.91 20.87 -0.30
C GLN A 581 18.06 19.71 0.24
N TYR A 582 17.06 19.23 -0.51
CA TYR A 582 16.26 18.06 -0.11
C TYR A 582 17.11 16.79 0.07
N MET A 583 18.08 16.55 -0.82
CA MET A 583 19.04 15.46 -0.66
C MET A 583 19.93 15.63 0.57
N PHE A 584 20.37 16.86 0.89
CA PHE A 584 21.19 17.16 2.06
C PHE A 584 20.42 16.99 3.38
N ASP A 585 19.19 17.46 3.46
CA ASP A 585 18.36 17.30 4.66
C ASP A 585 17.90 15.84 4.87
N PHE A 586 17.61 15.10 3.79
CA PHE A 586 17.43 13.64 3.88
C PHE A 586 18.70 12.94 4.40
N ALA A 587 19.88 13.37 3.92
CA ALA A 587 21.16 12.81 4.38
C ALA A 587 21.41 13.06 5.88
N ARG A 588 20.89 14.15 6.45
CA ARG A 588 21.00 14.48 7.89
C ARG A 588 20.07 13.67 8.80
N LEU A 589 19.11 12.91 8.26
CA LEU A 589 18.19 12.09 9.06
C LEU A 589 18.91 10.92 9.73
N SER A 590 18.58 10.64 11.01
CA SER A 590 19.05 9.43 11.71
C SER A 590 18.42 8.14 11.15
N ARG A 591 19.02 6.98 11.46
CA ARG A 591 18.49 5.65 11.10
C ARG A 591 17.03 5.48 11.58
N ARG A 592 16.70 5.97 12.79
CA ARG A 592 15.32 5.94 13.34
C ARG A 592 14.36 6.82 12.54
N GLN A 593 14.77 8.04 12.18
CA GLN A 593 13.94 8.94 11.36
C GLN A 593 13.70 8.36 9.96
N ARG A 594 14.71 7.76 9.30
CA ARG A 594 14.53 7.10 8.00
C ARG A 594 13.56 5.92 8.06
N ILE A 595 13.61 5.09 9.11
CA ILE A 595 12.63 4.00 9.33
C ILE A 595 11.22 4.56 9.52
N ILE A 596 11.05 5.62 10.33
CA ILE A 596 9.76 6.29 10.54
C ILE A 596 9.23 6.88 9.23
N GLN A 597 10.08 7.51 8.41
CA GLN A 597 9.67 8.09 7.13
C GLN A 597 9.24 7.00 6.15
N ARG A 598 10.01 5.92 5.99
CA ARG A 598 9.59 4.73 5.21
C ARG A 598 8.23 4.18 5.65
N ASN A 599 8.01 4.07 6.96
CA ASN A 599 6.73 3.67 7.56
C ASN A 599 5.59 4.68 7.37
N ARG A 600 5.86 5.90 6.90
CA ARG A 600 4.84 6.86 6.44
C ARG A 600 4.64 6.73 4.92
N THR A 601 5.72 6.62 4.15
CA THR A 601 5.69 6.46 2.69
C THR A 601 4.90 5.23 2.26
N GLU A 602 5.12 4.08 2.92
CA GLU A 602 4.41 2.83 2.62
C GLU A 602 2.88 2.95 2.81
N ARG A 603 2.40 3.80 3.72
CA ARG A 603 0.95 4.04 3.93
C ARG A 603 0.28 4.81 2.80
N LEU A 604 1.06 5.41 1.90
CA LEU A 604 0.55 6.02 0.67
C LEU A 604 0.42 5.01 -0.48
N SER A 605 0.88 3.76 -0.30
CA SER A 605 0.67 2.70 -1.30
C SER A 605 -0.82 2.50 -1.61
N ASP A 606 -1.68 2.49 -0.59
CA ASP A 606 -3.14 2.37 -0.75
C ASP A 606 -3.75 3.45 -1.64
N LEU A 607 -3.24 4.69 -1.59
CA LEU A 607 -3.71 5.80 -2.46
C LEU A 607 -3.38 5.57 -3.94
N LEU A 608 -2.35 4.74 -4.22
CA LEU A 608 -1.87 4.41 -5.57
C LEU A 608 -2.41 3.07 -6.08
N ASP A 609 -3.21 2.35 -5.30
CA ASP A 609 -3.77 1.06 -5.71
C ASP A 609 -4.94 1.24 -6.69
N TRP A 610 -5.05 0.33 -7.67
CA TRP A 610 -6.15 0.34 -8.65
C TRP A 610 -7.54 0.21 -8.02
N ARG A 611 -7.69 -0.32 -6.81
CA ARG A 611 -8.96 -0.34 -6.06
C ARG A 611 -9.46 1.05 -5.68
N ASN A 612 -8.56 2.04 -5.58
CA ASN A 612 -8.93 3.44 -5.43
C ASN A 612 -8.93 4.17 -6.78
N LEU A 613 -7.88 4.00 -7.61
CA LEU A 613 -7.72 4.79 -8.83
C LEU A 613 -8.54 4.31 -10.04
N GLY A 614 -9.11 3.10 -10.00
CA GLY A 614 -10.03 2.61 -11.03
C GLY A 614 -11.36 3.37 -11.08
N ILE A 615 -11.75 4.08 -9.99
CA ILE A 615 -13.01 4.84 -9.94
C ILE A 615 -13.09 5.90 -11.04
N TYR A 616 -11.95 6.51 -11.41
CA TYR A 616 -11.86 7.49 -12.50
C TYR A 616 -12.12 6.87 -13.88
N TYR A 617 -11.73 5.61 -14.09
CA TYR A 617 -12.08 4.85 -15.30
C TYR A 617 -13.58 4.52 -15.34
N ARG A 618 -14.16 4.08 -14.21
CA ARG A 618 -15.62 3.86 -14.11
C ARG A 618 -16.40 5.14 -14.40
N GLN A 619 -15.98 6.28 -13.84
CA GLN A 619 -16.56 7.60 -14.12
C GLN A 619 -16.45 7.99 -15.60
N ALA A 620 -15.30 7.76 -16.25
CA ALA A 620 -15.13 8.06 -17.68
C ALA A 620 -16.09 7.25 -18.56
N ARG A 621 -16.27 5.95 -18.27
CA ARG A 621 -17.22 5.09 -18.97
C ARG A 621 -18.67 5.50 -18.73
N ILE A 622 -19.06 5.78 -17.48
CA ILE A 622 -20.42 6.22 -17.13
C ILE A 622 -20.74 7.59 -17.75
N LYS A 623 -19.81 8.55 -17.70
CA LYS A 623 -19.99 9.86 -18.37
C LYS A 623 -20.17 9.69 -19.88
N ALA A 624 -19.44 8.78 -20.52
CA ALA A 624 -19.61 8.49 -21.95
C ALA A 624 -20.97 7.83 -22.25
N LEU A 625 -21.43 6.91 -21.40
CA LEU A 625 -22.78 6.33 -21.51
C LEU A 625 -23.88 7.39 -21.39
N ILE A 626 -23.84 8.25 -20.37
CA ILE A 626 -24.82 9.34 -20.19
C ILE A 626 -24.80 10.33 -21.38
N THR A 627 -23.65 10.49 -22.05
CA THR A 627 -23.52 11.38 -23.22
C THR A 627 -24.24 10.83 -24.46
N VAL A 628 -24.39 9.50 -24.59
CA VAL A 628 -25.10 8.84 -25.71
C VAL A 628 -26.54 8.45 -25.34
N TYR A 629 -26.76 8.10 -24.08
CA TYR A 629 -28.01 7.61 -23.50
C TYR A 629 -28.40 8.49 -22.30
N PRO A 630 -29.00 9.68 -22.52
CA PRO A 630 -29.25 10.67 -21.46
C PRO A 630 -30.23 10.20 -20.37
N GLU A 631 -31.09 9.23 -20.66
CA GLU A 631 -31.99 8.59 -19.70
C GLU A 631 -31.24 7.92 -18.53
N LEU A 632 -29.97 7.54 -18.75
CA LEU A 632 -29.10 6.98 -17.71
C LEU A 632 -28.65 8.02 -16.68
N GLN A 633 -28.86 9.32 -16.95
CA GLN A 633 -28.49 10.38 -15.99
C GLN A 633 -29.24 10.22 -14.66
N SER A 634 -30.48 9.73 -14.66
CA SER A 634 -31.23 9.42 -13.44
C SER A 634 -30.81 8.12 -12.76
N GLU A 635 -30.26 7.16 -13.50
CA GLU A 635 -29.74 5.89 -12.93
C GLU A 635 -28.41 6.11 -12.20
N TYR A 636 -27.59 7.07 -12.65
CA TYR A 636 -26.25 7.36 -12.12
C TYR A 636 -26.11 8.80 -11.57
N ALA A 637 -27.19 9.38 -11.03
CA ALA A 637 -27.24 10.76 -10.55
C ALA A 637 -26.43 11.04 -9.26
N GLU A 638 -26.09 10.00 -8.50
CA GLU A 638 -25.44 10.09 -7.19
C GLU A 638 -23.98 9.61 -7.23
N GLY A 639 -23.09 10.25 -6.46
CA GLY A 639 -21.69 9.81 -6.31
C GLY A 639 -20.63 10.67 -7.02
N GLY A 640 -20.65 11.99 -6.84
CA GLY A 640 -19.47 12.81 -7.12
C GLY A 640 -18.33 12.47 -6.15
N VAL A 641 -17.13 12.15 -6.67
CA VAL A 641 -15.97 11.74 -5.87
C VAL A 641 -15.60 12.82 -4.85
N GLY A 642 -15.56 12.45 -3.57
CA GLY A 642 -15.02 13.30 -2.52
C GLY A 642 -13.50 13.34 -2.61
N ARG A 643 -12.89 14.53 -2.57
CA ARG A 643 -11.42 14.70 -2.63
C ARG A 643 -10.72 13.81 -1.61
N PHE A 644 -9.96 12.81 -2.08
CA PHE A 644 -9.04 12.05 -1.22
C PHE A 644 -8.03 13.04 -0.62
N THR A 645 -8.09 13.27 0.70
CA THR A 645 -7.26 14.28 1.35
C THR A 645 -6.55 13.65 2.54
N TYR A 646 -5.29 13.25 2.36
CA TYR A 646 -4.47 12.71 3.44
C TYR A 646 -4.01 13.84 4.39
N PRO A 647 -4.39 13.79 5.69
CA PRO A 647 -4.00 14.80 6.67
C PRO A 647 -2.51 14.66 7.05
N ARG A 648 -1.96 15.64 7.76
CA ARG A 648 -0.56 15.56 8.25
C ARG A 648 -0.35 14.39 9.24
N PRO A 649 0.84 13.77 9.29
CA PRO A 649 1.09 12.66 10.20
C PRO A 649 1.06 13.09 11.67
N ILE A 650 0.10 12.56 12.46
CA ILE A 650 -0.03 12.82 13.92
C ILE A 650 1.27 12.50 14.70
N SER A 651 2.12 11.63 14.15
CA SER A 651 3.45 11.28 14.69
C SER A 651 4.55 12.34 14.50
N GLU A 652 4.19 13.55 14.08
CA GLU A 652 5.08 14.70 13.99
C GLU A 652 4.75 15.68 15.13
N PRO A 653 5.76 16.19 15.87
CA PRO A 653 5.49 17.23 16.86
C PRO A 653 4.93 18.46 16.13
N PRO A 654 3.91 19.14 16.68
CA PRO A 654 3.39 20.34 16.05
C PRO A 654 4.53 21.35 15.88
N SER A 655 4.74 21.81 14.64
CA SER A 655 5.68 22.89 14.34
C SER A 655 5.36 24.07 15.28
N PRO A 656 6.36 24.73 15.88
CA PRO A 656 6.11 25.73 16.91
C PRO A 656 5.31 26.90 16.31
N LEU A 657 4.00 26.91 16.57
CA LEU A 657 3.15 28.07 16.37
C LEU A 657 3.81 29.22 17.13
N SER A 658 4.07 30.32 16.41
CA SER A 658 4.67 31.53 17.00
C SER A 658 3.90 31.92 18.25
N SER A 659 4.48 31.69 19.42
CA SER A 659 3.84 31.95 20.69
C SER A 659 3.64 33.45 20.83
N ARG A 660 2.39 33.91 20.71
CA ARG A 660 2.01 35.28 21.09
C ARG A 660 2.52 35.51 22.50
N HIS A 661 3.49 36.41 22.66
CA HIS A 661 4.08 36.71 23.97
C HIS A 661 3.03 37.40 24.86
N THR A 662 2.39 36.61 25.72
CA THR A 662 1.57 37.11 26.82
C THR A 662 2.45 37.34 28.03
N THR A 663 2.86 38.59 28.26
CA THR A 663 3.54 39.04 29.47
C THR A 663 2.92 40.39 29.88
N PRO A 664 2.71 40.69 31.18
CA PRO A 664 1.72 41.69 31.58
C PRO A 664 2.10 43.14 31.29
N ALA A 665 1.11 44.03 31.39
CA ALA A 665 1.28 45.46 31.25
C ALA A 665 2.23 46.03 32.33
N ALA A 666 3.17 46.89 31.89
CA ALA A 666 3.97 47.76 32.73
C ALA A 666 3.57 49.24 32.47
N SER A 667 3.85 50.11 33.44
CA SER A 667 3.33 51.48 33.49
C SER A 667 4.11 52.49 32.64
N VAL A 668 3.41 53.55 32.24
CA VAL A 668 3.92 54.77 31.58
C VAL A 668 5.11 55.38 32.32
N HIS A 669 6.17 55.77 31.60
CA HIS A 669 6.88 57.05 31.78
C HIS A 669 7.93 57.32 30.68
N GLY A 670 7.76 58.43 29.95
CA GLY A 670 8.75 59.52 29.91
C GLY A 670 9.99 59.47 28.99
N SER A 671 10.29 60.65 28.45
CA SER A 671 11.60 61.21 28.06
C SER A 671 12.42 60.59 26.91
N ASP A 672 12.30 61.27 25.75
CA ASP A 672 13.34 62.09 25.12
C ASP A 672 14.37 61.53 24.10
N ASP A 673 14.65 62.42 23.14
CA ASP A 673 15.78 62.58 22.20
C ASP A 673 16.04 61.56 21.05
N GLU A 674 15.54 61.93 19.85
CA GLU A 674 16.16 61.62 18.56
C GLU A 674 16.92 62.87 18.06
N ASP A 675 18.17 62.73 17.60
CA ASP A 675 18.95 63.81 16.98
C ASP A 675 18.72 63.87 15.45
N GLU A 676 18.36 65.05 14.92
CA GLU A 676 18.20 65.33 13.48
C GLU A 676 19.53 65.76 12.82
N VAL A 677 19.66 65.57 11.50
CA VAL A 677 20.59 66.33 10.64
C VAL A 677 19.96 66.65 9.26
N ASP A 678 19.55 67.91 9.10
CA ASP A 678 19.40 68.75 7.90
C ASP A 678 18.89 68.20 6.55
N ASP A 679 17.66 68.60 6.22
CA ASP A 679 17.31 69.68 5.25
C ASP A 679 17.91 69.76 3.83
N GLU A 680 17.01 69.97 2.84
CA GLU A 680 16.86 71.20 2.00
C GLU A 680 15.90 70.93 0.80
N LYS A 681 15.00 71.83 0.33
CA LYS A 681 14.43 73.09 0.87
C LYS A 681 13.20 73.55 0.04
N GLU A 682 12.14 74.04 0.73
CA GLU A 682 11.20 75.14 0.34
C GLU A 682 10.44 75.16 -1.04
N PRO A 683 9.45 76.07 -1.27
CA PRO A 683 8.65 76.90 -0.32
C PRO A 683 7.09 76.84 -0.51
N ILE A 684 6.34 76.98 0.61
CA ILE A 684 5.35 78.06 0.95
C ILE A 684 4.42 78.57 -0.22
N GLU A 685 3.07 78.64 -0.13
CA GLU A 685 2.27 79.44 0.84
C GLU A 685 0.76 79.05 1.03
N ARG A 686 0.16 79.73 2.03
CA ARG A 686 -1.13 79.71 2.75
C ARG A 686 -2.50 79.80 2.00
N ALA A 687 -3.49 79.17 2.65
CA ALA A 687 -4.84 79.67 3.04
C ALA A 687 -6.01 79.94 2.04
N GLY A 688 -7.14 79.26 2.34
CA GLY A 688 -8.46 79.91 2.58
C GLY A 688 -9.54 79.83 1.48
N GLY A 689 -10.83 79.86 1.88
CA GLY A 689 -11.89 80.44 1.02
C GLY A 689 -13.04 79.57 0.45
N SER A 690 -13.76 78.82 1.30
CA SER A 690 -15.23 78.59 1.31
C SER A 690 -16.15 78.76 0.04
N VAL A 691 -17.17 77.86 -0.06
CA VAL A 691 -18.61 78.09 -0.43
C VAL A 691 -19.16 77.74 -1.84
N ALA A 692 -20.13 76.79 -1.81
CA ALA A 692 -21.38 76.62 -2.60
C ALA A 692 -21.49 75.76 -3.90
N GLU A 693 -22.74 75.29 -4.08
CA GLU A 693 -23.43 74.69 -5.26
C GLU A 693 -23.03 73.26 -5.74
N ALA A 694 -23.93 72.38 -6.21
CA ALA A 694 -25.41 72.30 -6.08
C ALA A 694 -26.02 70.92 -6.50
N VAL A 695 -27.12 70.53 -5.84
CA VAL A 695 -28.36 69.88 -6.40
C VAL A 695 -28.35 68.44 -7.02
N HIS A 696 -29.11 67.54 -6.37
CA HIS A 696 -29.92 66.39 -6.88
C HIS A 696 -29.25 65.17 -7.63
N ASN A 697 -29.81 63.94 -7.64
CA ASN A 697 -31.04 63.42 -7.00
C ASN A 697 -31.01 61.92 -6.59
N LEU A 698 -32.04 61.52 -5.82
CA LEU A 698 -32.36 60.19 -5.22
C LEU A 698 -33.54 59.50 -5.98
N PRO A 699 -34.28 58.46 -5.48
CA PRO A 699 -34.11 57.48 -4.37
C PRO A 699 -34.48 55.99 -4.69
N LYS A 700 -34.29 55.09 -3.70
CA LYS A 700 -35.24 54.06 -3.13
C LYS A 700 -34.50 52.73 -2.77
N GLN A 701 -34.44 52.20 -1.53
CA GLN A 701 -35.23 52.32 -0.27
C GLN A 701 -36.64 51.68 -0.37
N VAL A 702 -37.29 51.03 0.62
CA VAL A 702 -37.36 51.03 2.13
C VAL A 702 -37.60 49.55 2.58
N SER A 703 -37.37 48.98 3.79
CA SER A 703 -37.31 49.37 5.24
C SER A 703 -36.05 48.80 5.96
N ALA A 704 -35.76 48.82 7.29
CA ALA A 704 -36.45 49.11 8.58
C ALA A 704 -37.40 48.00 9.16
N SER A 705 -37.58 47.75 10.48
CA SER A 705 -37.02 48.33 11.73
C SER A 705 -36.97 47.31 12.91
N GLU A 706 -36.42 47.73 14.06
CA GLU A 706 -36.28 46.97 15.33
C GLU A 706 -37.57 46.90 16.19
N ALA A 707 -37.61 46.00 17.20
CA ALA A 707 -38.30 46.24 18.48
C ALA A 707 -37.84 45.29 19.62
N THR A 708 -37.82 45.82 20.86
CA THR A 708 -37.73 45.12 22.16
C THR A 708 -39.14 44.64 22.61
N GLY A 709 -39.37 43.88 23.70
CA GLY A 709 -38.52 43.25 24.73
C GLY A 709 -39.34 42.94 26.02
N SER A 710 -38.68 42.35 27.02
CA SER A 710 -39.16 42.16 28.43
C SER A 710 -40.33 41.20 28.75
N ALA A 711 -39.96 40.17 29.51
CA ALA A 711 -40.76 39.20 30.27
C ALA A 711 -41.99 39.69 31.07
N ARG A 712 -42.89 38.73 31.36
CA ARG A 712 -43.74 38.68 32.57
C ARG A 712 -43.91 37.24 33.07
N SER A 713 -44.48 37.06 34.26
CA SER A 713 -44.23 35.87 35.11
C SER A 713 -45.47 35.13 35.61
N LYS A 714 -45.28 33.82 35.82
CA LYS A 714 -45.79 32.98 36.94
C LYS A 714 -47.23 32.41 36.94
N ASP A 715 -47.25 31.15 37.38
CA ASP A 715 -48.19 30.45 38.28
C ASP A 715 -49.57 29.90 37.79
N ARG A 716 -49.68 28.57 37.96
CA ARG A 716 -50.85 27.75 38.42
C ARG A 716 -52.06 27.45 37.52
N ALA A 717 -52.03 26.22 36.99
CA ALA A 717 -52.89 25.07 37.41
C ALA A 717 -54.38 24.94 36.99
N ASP A 718 -54.85 23.68 37.08
CA ASP A 718 -56.23 23.16 37.20
C ASP A 718 -57.24 23.17 36.02
N ALA A 719 -57.12 22.13 35.19
CA ALA A 719 -58.05 20.97 35.13
C ALA A 719 -59.50 21.04 34.53
N ARG A 720 -59.84 19.93 33.84
CA ARG A 720 -61.17 19.43 33.36
C ARG A 720 -61.81 20.18 32.17
N ALA A 721 -62.31 19.59 31.07
CA ALA A 721 -62.66 18.22 30.61
C ALA A 721 -64.15 17.78 30.65
N SER A 722 -64.74 17.59 29.47
CA SER A 722 -65.92 16.79 29.09
C SER A 722 -66.12 16.89 27.55
N GLY A 723 -66.71 15.95 26.80
CA GLY A 723 -67.18 14.57 27.05
C GLY A 723 -66.55 13.61 26.01
N GLU A 724 -67.22 12.69 25.29
CA GLU A 724 -68.45 11.84 25.43
C GLU A 724 -68.54 10.98 24.12
N ALA A 725 -69.08 9.76 24.02
CA ALA A 725 -69.32 8.69 25.00
C ALA A 725 -69.79 7.36 24.34
N GLN A 726 -69.54 6.24 25.04
CA GLN A 726 -70.29 4.95 25.00
C GLN A 726 -70.25 4.04 23.73
N PRO A 727 -70.61 2.73 23.82
CA PRO A 727 -70.82 1.87 25.01
C PRO A 727 -70.20 0.43 24.99
N ARG A 728 -69.83 -0.07 26.19
CA ARG A 728 -69.88 -1.50 26.67
C ARG A 728 -68.90 -2.56 26.08
N ALA A 729 -68.45 -3.62 26.78
CA ALA A 729 -68.30 -4.03 28.22
C ALA A 729 -67.56 -5.42 28.27
N ARG A 730 -67.17 -6.14 29.35
CA ARG A 730 -67.16 -5.98 30.84
C ARG A 730 -66.28 -7.09 31.53
N LEU A 731 -66.07 -7.00 32.85
CA LEU A 731 -65.88 -8.07 33.87
C LEU A 731 -64.54 -8.86 33.98
N ASP A 732 -63.57 -8.27 34.69
CA ASP A 732 -63.17 -8.51 36.11
C ASP A 732 -62.74 -9.89 36.71
N PRO A 733 -61.96 -9.91 37.83
CA PRO A 733 -61.13 -11.06 38.27
C PRO A 733 -61.35 -11.53 39.75
N ALA A 734 -60.50 -12.44 40.26
CA ALA A 734 -60.33 -12.73 41.70
C ALA A 734 -58.94 -13.36 42.04
N ALA A 735 -58.59 -13.51 43.33
CA ALA A 735 -57.29 -13.98 43.83
C ALA A 735 -57.35 -14.67 45.23
N SER A 736 -56.18 -14.95 45.83
CA SER A 736 -55.87 -15.27 47.27
C SER A 736 -55.85 -16.73 47.77
N GLY A 737 -54.97 -17.01 48.75
CA GLY A 737 -54.86 -18.30 49.49
C GLY A 737 -53.49 -18.59 50.15
N ASP A 738 -53.32 -18.20 51.42
CA ASP A 738 -52.20 -18.46 52.40
C ASP A 738 -51.96 -20.00 52.67
N PRO A 739 -51.05 -20.49 53.56
CA PRO A 739 -50.02 -19.82 54.38
C PRO A 739 -48.62 -20.49 54.58
N ARG A 740 -47.58 -19.65 54.61
CA ARG A 740 -46.47 -19.53 55.61
C ARG A 740 -45.72 -20.77 56.19
N GLU A 741 -44.38 -20.70 56.05
CA GLU A 741 -43.40 -21.07 57.10
C GLU A 741 -42.50 -19.84 57.43
N THR A 742 -41.63 -19.92 58.45
CA THR A 742 -40.98 -18.74 59.10
C THR A 742 -39.52 -18.47 58.69
N PRO A 743 -39.02 -17.22 58.74
CA PRO A 743 -37.88 -16.80 57.93
C PRO A 743 -36.47 -17.16 58.42
N GLU A 744 -36.30 -17.56 59.69
CA GLU A 744 -34.96 -17.70 60.29
C GLU A 744 -34.19 -18.96 59.86
N GLU A 745 -34.88 -20.01 59.40
CA GLU A 745 -34.20 -21.24 58.96
C GLU A 745 -33.83 -21.24 57.47
N GLU A 746 -34.53 -20.49 56.60
CA GLU A 746 -34.12 -20.33 55.20
C GLU A 746 -32.84 -19.47 55.06
N ALA A 747 -32.56 -18.61 56.05
CA ALA A 747 -31.39 -17.72 56.09
C ALA A 747 -30.04 -18.47 56.10
N ARG A 748 -30.02 -19.78 56.36
CA ARG A 748 -28.81 -20.62 56.26
C ARG A 748 -28.49 -21.14 54.85
N ARG A 749 -29.28 -20.78 53.82
CA ARG A 749 -29.07 -21.27 52.43
C ARG A 749 -29.18 -20.22 51.32
N ARG A 750 -28.58 -19.03 51.46
CA ARG A 750 -28.27 -18.11 50.33
C ARG A 750 -26.95 -17.35 50.56
N PRO A 751 -26.07 -17.19 49.56
CA PRO A 751 -24.84 -16.40 49.67
C PRO A 751 -25.15 -14.90 49.51
N GLY A 752 -24.67 -14.03 50.40
CA GLY A 752 -25.10 -12.62 50.33
C GLY A 752 -24.54 -11.55 51.27
N TYR A 753 -23.54 -11.82 52.13
CA TYR A 753 -22.76 -10.72 52.72
C TYR A 753 -21.31 -11.11 53.03
N ILE A 754 -20.41 -10.12 52.95
CA ILE A 754 -19.05 -10.13 53.49
C ILE A 754 -18.86 -8.79 54.20
N ASP A 755 -18.53 -8.82 55.49
CA ASP A 755 -18.02 -7.64 56.22
C ASP A 755 -16.50 -7.56 55.97
N ILE A 756 -15.99 -6.41 55.51
CA ILE A 756 -14.56 -6.25 55.18
C ILE A 756 -13.82 -5.73 56.41
N VAL A 757 -13.21 -6.66 57.15
CA VAL A 757 -12.29 -6.36 58.25
C VAL A 757 -10.85 -6.56 57.78
N TYR A 758 -10.09 -5.46 57.67
CA TYR A 758 -8.64 -5.53 57.47
C TYR A 758 -7.90 -5.61 58.81
N ALA A 759 -6.98 -6.56 58.93
CA ALA A 759 -5.93 -6.53 59.95
C ALA A 759 -4.74 -5.73 59.41
N GLY A 760 -4.28 -4.74 60.18
CA GLY A 760 -3.05 -4.01 59.86
C GLY A 760 -1.82 -4.83 60.25
N ASP A 761 -0.82 -4.90 59.37
CA ASP A 761 0.36 -5.77 59.55
C ASP A 761 1.36 -5.20 60.58
N ARG A 762 1.12 -5.50 61.86
CA ARG A 762 2.11 -5.51 62.95
C ARG A 762 1.60 -6.32 64.15
N ALA A 763 2.53 -6.97 64.85
CA ALA A 763 2.22 -7.88 65.95
C ALA A 763 1.75 -7.16 67.23
N ASN A 764 0.47 -6.78 67.29
CA ASN A 764 -0.42 -6.82 68.46
C ASN A 764 -1.83 -6.38 68.03
N GLY A 765 -2.78 -7.32 68.03
CA GLY A 765 -4.10 -7.13 67.42
C GLY A 765 -4.97 -6.07 68.10
N SER A 766 -5.22 -4.96 67.41
CA SER A 766 -6.26 -3.99 67.75
C SER A 766 -6.90 -3.42 66.48
N VAL A 767 -8.21 -3.19 66.51
CA VAL A 767 -9.02 -2.80 65.34
C VAL A 767 -9.61 -1.42 65.56
N ARG A 768 -9.68 -0.59 64.51
CA ARG A 768 -10.50 0.62 64.48
C ARG A 768 -11.42 0.60 63.25
N ARG A 769 -12.72 0.71 63.47
CA ARG A 769 -13.71 1.03 62.43
C ARG A 769 -13.79 2.56 62.28
N PHE A 770 -14.18 3.04 61.10
CA PHE A 770 -14.64 4.42 60.92
C PHE A 770 -15.78 4.46 59.90
N GLY A 771 -16.80 5.26 60.20
CA GLY A 771 -18.03 5.39 59.42
C GLY A 771 -19.16 5.86 60.33
N ASN A 772 -19.75 7.01 60.01
CA ASN A 772 -20.82 7.61 60.83
C ASN A 772 -21.70 8.49 59.92
N PHE A 773 -22.91 7.98 59.60
CA PHE A 773 -24.01 8.65 58.88
C PHE A 773 -23.73 9.16 57.43
N GLY A 774 -24.58 8.94 56.42
CA GLY A 774 -25.80 8.14 56.33
C GLY A 774 -26.93 8.86 55.57
N VAL A 775 -27.38 8.31 54.44
CA VAL A 775 -28.62 8.71 53.73
C VAL A 775 -29.32 7.44 53.19
N GLU A 776 -30.65 7.46 53.14
CA GLU A 776 -31.55 6.31 52.94
C GLU A 776 -31.82 5.89 51.48
N PRO A 777 -32.44 4.70 51.25
CA PRO A 777 -32.53 4.07 49.93
C PRO A 777 -33.86 4.32 49.19
N ARG A 778 -33.78 4.69 47.91
CA ARG A 778 -34.88 4.54 46.93
C ARG A 778 -34.37 4.29 45.51
N GLU A 779 -34.25 3.02 45.14
CA GLU A 779 -35.11 2.41 44.12
C GLU A 779 -34.90 0.89 44.13
N ASP A 780 -35.99 0.13 43.98
CA ASP A 780 -36.02 -1.28 44.38
C ASP A 780 -35.68 -2.25 43.22
N ARG A 781 -35.12 -3.40 43.57
CA ARG A 781 -34.49 -4.31 42.61
C ARG A 781 -35.49 -5.30 42.02
N ARG A 782 -35.68 -5.28 40.70
CA ARG A 782 -36.18 -6.48 39.99
C ARG A 782 -35.11 -7.57 40.01
N VAL A 783 -35.48 -8.75 40.50
CA VAL A 783 -34.67 -9.96 40.44
C VAL A 783 -35.23 -10.85 39.34
N TYR A 784 -34.42 -11.17 38.34
CA TYR A 784 -34.78 -12.12 37.28
C TYR A 784 -34.25 -13.51 37.61
N GLY A 785 -35.10 -14.53 37.50
CA GLY A 785 -34.71 -15.93 37.60
C GLY A 785 -34.14 -16.44 36.27
N ILE A 786 -33.48 -17.60 36.29
CA ILE A 786 -32.94 -18.26 35.08
C ILE A 786 -34.04 -18.58 34.05
N GLY A 787 -35.29 -18.78 34.50
CA GLY A 787 -36.44 -18.92 33.61
C GLY A 787 -36.84 -17.64 32.87
N ASP A 788 -36.71 -16.48 33.53
CA ASP A 788 -37.03 -15.17 32.94
C ASP A 788 -35.96 -14.73 31.95
N VAL A 789 -34.68 -15.03 32.24
CA VAL A 789 -33.56 -14.84 31.31
C VAL A 789 -33.81 -15.57 29.98
N MET A 790 -34.30 -16.81 30.03
CA MET A 790 -34.69 -17.56 28.82
C MET A 790 -35.89 -16.96 28.07
N LYS A 791 -36.70 -16.11 28.72
CA LYS A 791 -37.85 -15.44 28.11
C LYS A 791 -37.47 -14.11 27.48
N ASP A 792 -36.71 -13.26 28.17
CA ASP A 792 -36.17 -12.01 27.62
C ASP A 792 -35.29 -12.28 26.38
N ILE A 793 -34.51 -13.37 26.38
CA ILE A 793 -33.71 -13.83 25.21
C ILE A 793 -34.58 -14.13 23.98
N ARG A 794 -35.87 -14.47 24.15
CA ARG A 794 -36.80 -14.75 23.03
C ARG A 794 -37.67 -13.55 22.65
N GLU A 795 -38.05 -12.72 23.61
CA GLU A 795 -39.02 -11.62 23.40
C GLU A 795 -38.33 -10.25 23.21
N SER A 796 -37.01 -10.11 23.45
CA SER A 796 -36.27 -8.85 23.29
C SER A 796 -34.96 -9.01 22.48
N ALA A 797 -35.08 -9.13 21.16
CA ALA A 797 -33.96 -9.37 20.25
C ALA A 797 -32.96 -8.18 20.16
N ARG A 798 -31.87 -8.24 20.93
CA ARG A 798 -30.63 -7.48 20.70
C ARG A 798 -29.38 -8.31 21.01
N PHE A 799 -28.94 -9.09 20.04
CA PHE A 799 -27.61 -9.69 20.04
C PHE A 799 -26.59 -8.74 19.41
N ILE A 800 -25.38 -8.67 19.97
CA ILE A 800 -24.18 -8.39 19.19
C ILE A 800 -23.42 -9.72 19.10
N VAL A 801 -23.72 -10.50 18.07
CA VAL A 801 -22.80 -11.55 17.63
C VAL A 801 -21.69 -10.84 16.86
N HIS A 802 -20.47 -10.84 17.38
CA HIS A 802 -19.33 -10.40 16.58
C HIS A 802 -18.80 -11.61 15.81
N ASN A 803 -19.21 -11.71 14.54
CA ASN A 803 -18.82 -12.79 13.66
C ASN A 803 -17.36 -12.62 13.21
N PHE A 804 -16.46 -13.45 13.74
CA PHE A 804 -15.03 -13.42 13.37
C PHE A 804 -14.71 -14.10 12.03
N THR A 805 -15.71 -14.51 11.24
CA THR A 805 -15.50 -15.17 9.93
C THR A 805 -16.18 -14.48 8.73
N GLU A 806 -16.55 -13.20 8.84
CA GLU A 806 -16.85 -12.36 7.66
C GLU A 806 -15.56 -11.79 7.06
N GLY A 807 -14.88 -12.61 6.25
CA GLY A 807 -13.65 -12.25 5.52
C GLY A 807 -12.94 -13.47 4.93
N GLU A 808 -13.22 -13.77 3.65
CA GLU A 808 -12.44 -14.75 2.87
C GLU A 808 -10.99 -14.25 2.60
N ALA A 809 -9.97 -15.10 2.45
CA ALA A 809 -9.91 -16.56 2.50
C ALA A 809 -8.54 -17.05 3.03
N LEU A 810 -8.50 -18.29 3.53
CA LEU A 810 -7.25 -19.00 3.83
C LEU A 810 -6.92 -20.02 2.72
N MET A 811 -6.63 -19.54 1.51
CA MET A 811 -6.28 -20.39 0.35
C MET A 811 -4.78 -20.45 0.07
N LYS A 812 -4.16 -21.46 0.70
CA LYS A 812 -3.03 -22.28 0.22
C LYS A 812 -1.96 -21.61 -0.66
N ARG A 813 -0.75 -21.49 -0.11
CA ARG A 813 0.49 -21.55 -0.89
C ARG A 813 1.29 -22.81 -0.52
N ASN A 814 1.13 -23.89 -1.29
CA ASN A 814 2.09 -25.00 -1.41
C ASN A 814 1.77 -25.97 -2.57
N ASP A 815 0.49 -26.30 -2.81
CA ASP A 815 0.14 -27.50 -3.63
C ASP A 815 0.20 -27.31 -5.17
N MET A 816 0.41 -26.10 -5.69
CA MET A 816 0.40 -25.86 -7.15
C MET A 816 1.50 -26.62 -7.91
N ALA A 817 2.63 -26.88 -7.28
CA ALA A 817 3.72 -27.65 -7.90
C ALA A 817 3.38 -29.14 -8.09
N GLN A 818 2.43 -29.67 -7.30
CA GLN A 818 1.99 -31.07 -7.40
C GLN A 818 0.72 -31.22 -8.25
N ALA A 819 -0.22 -30.27 -8.15
CA ALA A 819 -1.43 -30.26 -8.97
C ALA A 819 -1.15 -30.27 -10.49
N ALA A 820 -0.07 -29.62 -10.93
CA ALA A 820 0.36 -29.63 -12.33
C ALA A 820 0.85 -31.00 -12.84
N GLY A 821 1.24 -31.92 -11.95
CA GLY A 821 1.70 -33.27 -12.32
C GLY A 821 0.58 -34.28 -12.51
N GLU A 822 -0.53 -34.14 -11.77
CA GLU A 822 -1.58 -35.17 -11.66
C GLU A 822 -2.77 -34.93 -12.61
N ALA A 823 -2.83 -33.78 -13.29
CA ALA A 823 -3.91 -33.37 -14.21
C ALA A 823 -3.91 -34.10 -15.59
N LYS A 824 -3.61 -35.41 -15.63
CA LYS A 824 -3.72 -36.27 -16.82
C LYS A 824 -4.68 -37.45 -16.61
N GLY A 825 -5.93 -37.13 -16.26
CA GLY A 825 -7.04 -38.09 -16.16
C GLY A 825 -8.38 -37.38 -16.34
N SER A 826 -9.29 -37.95 -17.13
CA SER A 826 -10.60 -37.36 -17.43
C SER A 826 -11.72 -38.11 -16.69
N ARG A 827 -12.84 -37.41 -16.44
CA ARG A 827 -14.15 -37.90 -15.92
C ARG A 827 -14.17 -38.38 -14.46
N ASP A 828 -14.61 -37.48 -13.57
CA ASP A 828 -15.84 -37.65 -12.74
C ASP A 828 -16.13 -36.48 -11.76
N SER A 829 -15.85 -35.24 -12.18
CA SER A 829 -15.95 -34.03 -11.32
C SER A 829 -17.36 -33.72 -10.77
N MET A 830 -18.43 -34.33 -11.30
CA MET A 830 -19.82 -33.95 -11.00
C MET A 830 -20.32 -34.36 -9.60
N ARG A 831 -19.50 -35.07 -8.80
CA ARG A 831 -19.78 -35.33 -7.36
C ARG A 831 -19.12 -34.34 -6.39
N TYR A 832 -18.16 -33.53 -6.84
CA TYR A 832 -17.40 -32.64 -5.94
C TYR A 832 -18.25 -31.50 -5.36
N ALA A 833 -19.15 -30.94 -6.19
CA ALA A 833 -19.95 -29.76 -5.89
C ALA A 833 -21.00 -29.91 -4.76
N LYS A 834 -21.16 -31.11 -4.17
CA LYS A 834 -22.12 -31.35 -3.07
C LYS A 834 -21.50 -31.87 -1.76
N GLY A 835 -20.16 -31.91 -1.67
CA GLY A 835 -19.45 -32.43 -0.50
C GLY A 835 -18.54 -31.43 0.23
N HIS A 836 -18.36 -30.21 -0.30
CA HIS A 836 -17.28 -29.31 0.13
C HIS A 836 -17.70 -28.17 1.07
N GLN A 837 -19.00 -27.92 1.24
CA GLN A 837 -19.52 -26.89 2.18
C GLN A 837 -19.82 -27.42 3.59
N GLU A 838 -19.74 -28.73 3.84
CA GLU A 838 -20.10 -29.35 5.14
C GLU A 838 -18.88 -29.79 5.99
N GLN A 839 -17.62 -29.55 5.56
CA GLN A 839 -16.42 -30.10 6.21
C GLN A 839 -15.52 -29.11 6.97
N GLN A 840 -15.78 -27.80 6.96
CA GLN A 840 -15.04 -26.82 7.79
C GLN A 840 -15.82 -26.46 9.06
N GLY A 841 -15.97 -27.45 9.95
CA GLY A 841 -16.63 -27.27 11.24
C GLY A 841 -15.74 -26.52 12.25
N TYR A 842 -15.82 -25.20 12.26
CA TYR A 842 -15.32 -24.33 13.33
C TYR A 842 -16.51 -23.65 14.03
N PHE A 843 -16.61 -23.86 15.34
CA PHE A 843 -17.55 -23.15 16.23
C PHE A 843 -16.80 -22.77 17.50
N GLU A 844 -16.64 -21.47 17.77
CA GLU A 844 -16.06 -20.96 19.01
C GLU A 844 -17.18 -20.45 19.92
N GLU A 845 -17.37 -21.09 21.08
CA GLU A 845 -18.28 -20.64 22.14
C GLU A 845 -17.55 -20.58 23.48
N GLY A 846 -17.63 -19.42 24.15
CA GLY A 846 -17.34 -19.28 25.59
C GLY A 846 -15.90 -18.99 25.99
N MET A 847 -15.48 -17.72 25.89
CA MET A 847 -14.34 -17.20 26.66
C MET A 847 -14.76 -16.73 28.05
N GLN A 848 -13.86 -16.85 29.04
CA GLN A 848 -14.05 -16.29 30.38
C GLN A 848 -12.72 -15.75 30.92
N LEU A 849 -12.64 -14.44 31.17
CA LEU A 849 -11.46 -13.81 31.78
C LEU A 849 -11.58 -13.77 33.31
N ILE A 850 -10.48 -14.08 34.00
CA ILE A 850 -10.38 -14.06 35.46
C ILE A 850 -9.07 -13.37 35.84
N TYR A 851 -9.14 -12.36 36.71
CA TYR A 851 -7.99 -11.54 37.10
C TYR A 851 -7.54 -11.83 38.53
N HIS A 852 -6.23 -11.85 38.78
CA HIS A 852 -5.63 -11.90 40.11
C HIS A 852 -4.50 -10.87 40.23
N TYR A 853 -4.55 -10.05 41.28
CA TYR A 853 -3.43 -9.19 41.68
C TYR A 853 -2.62 -9.91 42.77
N GLY A 854 -1.29 -9.93 42.62
CA GLY A 854 -0.40 -10.74 43.46
C GLY A 854 -0.08 -10.07 44.81
N GLY A 855 -0.32 -10.80 45.91
CA GLY A 855 0.07 -10.39 47.26
C GLY A 855 0.47 -11.58 48.14
N MET A 856 1.73 -11.61 48.58
CA MET A 856 2.32 -12.51 49.60
C MET A 856 2.34 -14.04 49.36
N ARG A 857 3.47 -14.50 48.80
CA ARG A 857 4.42 -15.56 49.28
C ARG A 857 3.94 -16.97 49.78
N PRO A 858 4.80 -18.01 49.61
CA PRO A 858 4.47 -19.41 49.90
C PRO A 858 4.80 -19.86 51.34
N VAL A 859 4.22 -20.99 51.76
CA VAL A 859 4.56 -21.69 53.01
C VAL A 859 4.68 -23.21 52.78
N ASN A 860 5.83 -23.76 53.16
CA ASN A 860 6.17 -25.16 53.46
C ASN A 860 5.78 -26.27 52.45
N ASP A 861 6.80 -26.76 51.74
CA ASP A 861 7.01 -28.21 51.56
C ASP A 861 8.19 -28.63 52.47
N THR A 862 8.24 -29.88 52.94
CA THR A 862 9.16 -30.31 54.01
C THR A 862 10.04 -31.50 53.61
N GLY A 863 11.35 -31.28 53.41
CA GLY A 863 12.35 -32.32 53.65
C GLY A 863 13.57 -32.41 52.72
N PHE A 864 14.68 -31.80 53.15
CA PHE A 864 16.07 -32.27 53.02
C PHE A 864 16.83 -32.32 51.65
N ASN A 865 18.04 -31.76 51.74
CA ASN A 865 19.32 -32.15 51.09
C ASN A 865 19.70 -31.69 49.66
N ASP A 866 20.00 -30.40 49.58
CA ASP A 866 21.37 -29.87 49.34
C ASP A 866 22.20 -30.33 48.12
N THR A 867 22.51 -29.38 47.23
CA THR A 867 23.85 -28.76 47.25
C THR A 867 23.89 -27.44 46.45
N ARG A 868 24.60 -26.43 46.96
CA ARG A 868 24.71 -25.10 46.35
C ARG A 868 25.84 -24.98 45.33
N ARG A 869 25.62 -24.18 44.27
CA ARG A 869 26.68 -23.35 43.69
C ARG A 869 26.13 -22.01 43.19
N ALA A 870 26.56 -20.91 43.83
CA ALA A 870 26.11 -19.56 43.50
C ALA A 870 27.10 -18.84 42.57
N LYS A 871 26.62 -17.89 41.76
CA LYS A 871 27.48 -16.93 41.07
C LYS A 871 26.79 -15.59 40.79
N ARG A 872 27.33 -14.54 41.43
CA ARG A 872 27.17 -13.08 41.17
C ARG A 872 25.75 -12.49 41.29
N ALA A 873 25.64 -11.45 42.13
CA ALA A 873 24.45 -10.64 42.27
C ALA A 873 24.40 -9.55 41.19
N HIS A 874 23.20 -9.28 40.68
CA HIS A 874 22.82 -7.96 40.17
C HIS A 874 22.16 -7.15 41.30
N SER A 875 22.17 -5.82 41.17
CA SER A 875 21.48 -4.90 42.07
C SER A 875 19.97 -5.14 42.10
N LYS A 876 19.34 -4.95 43.26
CA LYS A 876 17.88 -5.04 43.41
C LYS A 876 17.20 -3.85 42.71
N GLU A 877 16.66 -4.07 41.53
CA GLU A 877 15.49 -3.31 41.06
C GLU A 877 14.22 -3.85 41.73
N ALA A 878 13.17 -3.03 41.83
CA ALA A 878 11.97 -3.39 42.57
C ALA A 878 11.09 -4.41 41.82
N GLU A 879 10.64 -5.45 42.53
CA GLU A 879 9.69 -6.47 42.02
C GLU A 879 8.22 -5.97 41.98
N GLY A 880 8.00 -4.64 41.93
CA GLY A 880 6.67 -4.03 42.09
C GLY A 880 5.81 -3.95 40.83
N ASP A 881 6.41 -4.07 39.64
CA ASP A 881 5.78 -3.72 38.35
C ASP A 881 5.55 -4.96 37.45
N VAL A 882 5.13 -6.09 38.04
CA VAL A 882 4.81 -7.33 37.30
C VAL A 882 3.38 -7.81 37.59
N MET A 883 2.57 -7.85 36.54
CA MET A 883 1.19 -8.33 36.50
C MET A 883 1.15 -9.77 35.97
N HIS A 884 0.15 -10.56 36.38
CA HIS A 884 -0.07 -11.92 35.87
C HIS A 884 -1.50 -12.05 35.34
N VAL A 885 -1.66 -12.26 34.04
CA VAL A 885 -2.96 -12.49 33.40
C VAL A 885 -3.13 -13.99 33.20
N ILE A 886 -4.25 -14.56 33.64
CA ILE A 886 -4.58 -15.97 33.40
C ILE A 886 -5.76 -16.04 32.43
N LEU A 887 -5.49 -16.47 31.20
CA LEU A 887 -6.49 -16.68 30.17
C LEU A 887 -6.86 -18.18 30.14
N ARG A 888 -8.12 -18.52 30.45
CA ARG A 888 -8.63 -19.89 30.31
C ARG A 888 -9.39 -20.01 28.99
N ILE A 889 -8.84 -20.77 28.05
CA ILE A 889 -9.51 -21.15 26.80
C ILE A 889 -10.14 -22.54 26.98
N ARG A 890 -11.30 -22.77 26.37
CA ARG A 890 -11.97 -24.07 26.32
C ARG A 890 -12.45 -24.34 24.90
N VAL A 891 -11.94 -25.40 24.28
CA VAL A 891 -12.33 -25.85 22.93
C VAL A 891 -13.16 -27.13 23.07
N PRO A 892 -14.49 -27.11 22.88
CA PRO A 892 -15.35 -28.27 23.11
C PRO A 892 -14.97 -29.51 22.28
N LEU A 893 -14.42 -29.31 21.08
CA LEU A 893 -13.92 -30.36 20.20
C LEU A 893 -12.82 -29.81 19.29
N LEU A 894 -11.60 -30.34 19.40
CA LEU A 894 -10.50 -30.07 18.47
C LEU A 894 -10.20 -31.32 17.64
N ARG A 895 -10.16 -31.19 16.31
CA ARG A 895 -9.78 -32.28 15.40
C ARG A 895 -8.54 -31.86 14.62
N VAL A 896 -7.45 -32.62 14.77
CA VAL A 896 -6.15 -32.38 14.13
C VAL A 896 -5.86 -33.52 13.15
N ARG A 897 -5.54 -33.18 11.90
CA ARG A 897 -4.93 -34.11 10.95
C ARG A 897 -3.65 -33.47 10.41
N SER A 898 -2.54 -34.22 10.45
CA SER A 898 -1.24 -33.76 9.99
C SER A 898 -0.43 -34.92 9.42
N GLN A 899 0.34 -34.68 8.36
CA GLN A 899 1.34 -35.62 7.88
C GLN A 899 2.62 -35.43 8.69
N TYR A 900 3.29 -36.52 9.05
CA TYR A 900 4.59 -36.50 9.70
C TYR A 900 5.62 -37.28 8.88
N THR A 901 6.88 -36.88 8.97
CA THR A 901 8.04 -37.66 8.51
C THR A 901 9.01 -37.75 9.67
N LEU A 902 9.22 -38.96 10.17
CA LEU A 902 10.11 -39.26 11.30
C LEU A 902 11.39 -39.90 10.78
N VAL A 903 12.53 -39.29 11.11
CA VAL A 903 13.87 -39.82 10.85
C VAL A 903 14.70 -39.66 12.12
N GLY A 904 15.19 -40.76 12.68
CA GLY A 904 15.96 -40.71 13.93
C GLY A 904 16.52 -42.07 14.36
N LYS A 905 16.98 -42.14 15.61
CA LYS A 905 17.33 -43.39 16.29
C LYS A 905 16.67 -43.46 17.65
N VAL A 906 16.19 -44.64 18.02
CA VAL A 906 15.79 -44.99 19.40
C VAL A 906 16.65 -46.18 19.81
N GLY A 907 17.48 -45.99 20.83
CA GLY A 907 18.53 -46.94 21.17
C GLY A 907 19.50 -47.15 20.01
N LYS A 908 19.63 -48.39 19.53
CA LYS A 908 20.53 -48.75 18.41
C LYS A 908 19.84 -48.73 17.04
N GLU A 909 18.51 -48.74 17.01
CA GLU A 909 17.71 -48.92 15.79
C GLU A 909 17.42 -47.58 15.10
N VAL A 910 17.26 -47.62 13.77
CA VAL A 910 17.00 -46.44 12.93
C VAL A 910 15.52 -46.39 12.61
N LEU A 911 14.84 -45.37 13.11
CA LEU A 911 13.46 -45.06 12.73
C LEU A 911 13.47 -44.23 11.44
N ARG A 912 12.76 -44.73 10.43
CA ARG A 912 12.35 -44.00 9.23
C ARG A 912 10.91 -44.36 8.92
N GLY A 913 10.03 -43.38 8.87
CA GLY A 913 8.62 -43.60 8.54
C GLY A 913 7.90 -42.27 8.29
N ASN A 914 6.94 -42.30 7.37
CA ASN A 914 6.16 -41.14 6.96
C ASN A 914 4.69 -41.56 6.85
N GLY A 915 3.81 -40.81 7.50
CA GLY A 915 2.43 -41.24 7.76
C GLY A 915 1.51 -40.12 8.22
N LEU A 916 0.29 -40.48 8.60
CA LEU A 916 -0.77 -39.54 8.97
C LEU A 916 -1.09 -39.63 10.47
N PHE A 917 -0.95 -38.52 11.18
CA PHE A 917 -1.50 -38.31 12.51
C PHE A 917 -2.94 -37.78 12.40
N ALA A 918 -3.87 -38.39 13.12
CA ALA A 918 -5.25 -37.96 13.21
C ALA A 918 -5.71 -38.02 14.68
N GLY A 919 -5.77 -36.87 15.36
CA GLY A 919 -6.14 -36.73 16.77
C GLY A 919 -7.44 -35.95 16.95
N ASN A 920 -8.41 -36.56 17.63
CA ASN A 920 -9.63 -35.90 18.09
C ASN A 920 -9.57 -35.73 19.61
N PHE A 921 -9.71 -34.49 20.09
CA PHE A 921 -9.66 -34.11 21.50
C PHE A 921 -11.01 -33.47 21.88
N THR A 922 -11.66 -33.98 22.91
CA THR A 922 -12.90 -33.38 23.44
C THR A 922 -12.59 -32.51 24.65
N ASP A 923 -13.34 -31.42 24.79
CA ASP A 923 -13.34 -30.56 25.98
C ASP A 923 -11.92 -30.12 26.40
N LEU A 924 -11.14 -29.63 25.42
CA LEU A 924 -9.75 -29.19 25.59
C LEU A 924 -9.73 -27.83 26.29
N THR A 925 -9.49 -27.83 27.59
CA THR A 925 -9.18 -26.63 28.37
C THR A 925 -7.68 -26.31 28.32
N SER A 926 -7.35 -25.02 28.35
CA SER A 926 -5.97 -24.55 28.52
C SER A 926 -5.92 -23.32 29.42
N ASP A 927 -5.03 -23.35 30.40
CA ASP A 927 -4.69 -22.22 31.25
C ASP A 927 -3.40 -21.56 30.75
N PHE A 928 -3.50 -20.30 30.32
CA PHE A 928 -2.37 -19.51 29.84
C PHE A 928 -2.04 -18.38 30.83
N THR A 929 -0.89 -18.46 31.50
CA THR A 929 -0.39 -17.41 32.39
C THR A 929 0.61 -16.51 31.63
N LEU A 930 0.25 -15.25 31.43
CA LEU A 930 1.12 -14.21 30.89
C LEU A 930 1.68 -13.37 32.05
N GLU A 931 3.00 -13.39 32.25
CA GLU A 931 3.69 -12.41 33.10
C GLU A 931 3.90 -11.14 32.27
N LEU A 932 3.27 -10.02 32.65
CA LEU A 932 3.47 -8.72 32.00
C LEU A 932 4.29 -7.80 32.92
N LYS A 933 5.38 -7.21 32.44
CA LYS A 933 6.16 -6.20 33.19
C LYS A 933 5.87 -4.79 32.65
N ARG A 934 5.66 -3.82 33.55
CA ARG A 934 5.60 -2.40 33.21
C ARG A 934 7.01 -1.84 33.00
N VAL A 935 7.19 -1.04 31.96
CA VAL A 935 8.47 -0.44 31.55
C VAL A 935 8.23 1.04 31.26
N ASN A 936 9.07 1.89 31.84
CA ASN A 936 9.05 3.35 31.68
C ASN A 936 7.69 4.01 32.01
N GLY A 937 6.92 3.44 32.95
CA GLY A 937 5.65 4.02 33.44
C GLY A 937 4.44 3.85 32.53
N GLU A 938 4.61 3.70 31.21
CA GLU A 938 3.49 3.66 30.25
C GLU A 938 3.40 2.35 29.45
N LEU A 939 4.52 1.66 29.20
CA LEU A 939 4.54 0.49 28.30
C LEU A 939 4.44 -0.83 29.09
N MET A 940 3.49 -1.69 28.75
CA MET A 940 3.44 -3.07 29.25
C MET A 940 4.12 -4.01 28.23
N ILE A 941 5.02 -4.87 28.69
CA ILE A 941 5.66 -5.90 27.85
C ILE A 941 5.43 -7.30 28.42
N VAL A 942 5.29 -8.30 27.55
CA VAL A 942 5.26 -9.71 27.98
C VAL A 942 6.66 -10.10 28.44
N ARG A 943 6.79 -10.48 29.71
CA ARG A 943 8.03 -10.99 30.33
C ARG A 943 8.16 -12.50 30.16
N ALA A 944 7.05 -13.23 30.26
CA ALA A 944 6.97 -14.67 30.04
C ALA A 944 5.53 -15.09 29.72
N ALA A 945 5.37 -16.19 29.01
CA ALA A 945 4.10 -16.89 28.82
C ALA A 945 4.26 -18.35 29.25
N ARG A 946 3.21 -18.95 29.84
CA ARG A 946 3.17 -20.37 30.20
C ARG A 946 1.80 -20.93 29.85
N ALA A 947 1.76 -22.08 29.20
CA ALA A 947 0.53 -22.80 28.85
C ALA A 947 0.42 -24.09 29.66
N ARG A 948 -0.81 -24.51 30.00
CA ARG A 948 -1.11 -25.85 30.51
C ARG A 948 -2.43 -26.35 29.93
N LEU A 949 -2.37 -27.39 29.11
CA LEU A 949 -3.54 -27.99 28.47
C LEU A 949 -4.03 -29.25 29.20
N SER A 950 -5.34 -29.50 29.09
CA SER A 950 -6.00 -30.74 29.48
C SER A 950 -7.25 -30.97 28.61
N ALA A 951 -7.38 -32.16 28.02
CA ALA A 951 -8.59 -32.60 27.32
C ALA A 951 -9.31 -33.68 28.12
N ARG A 952 -10.63 -33.78 27.98
CA ARG A 952 -11.45 -34.81 28.65
C ARG A 952 -11.26 -36.18 28.03
N ASP A 953 -11.42 -36.30 26.71
CA ASP A 953 -11.13 -37.51 25.95
C ASP A 953 -10.11 -37.21 24.84
N GLN A 954 -9.27 -38.20 24.53
CA GLN A 954 -8.28 -38.12 23.44
C GLN A 954 -8.35 -39.40 22.60
N LYS A 955 -8.66 -39.26 21.31
CA LYS A 955 -8.66 -40.36 20.33
C LYS A 955 -7.65 -40.04 19.25
N ILE A 956 -6.45 -40.61 19.39
CA ILE A 956 -5.33 -40.44 18.47
C ILE A 956 -5.19 -41.69 17.60
N THR A 957 -4.97 -41.47 16.31
CA THR A 957 -4.74 -42.48 15.27
C THR A 957 -3.46 -42.13 14.53
N LEU A 958 -2.60 -43.11 14.28
CA LEU A 958 -1.36 -42.97 13.52
C LEU A 958 -1.38 -44.01 12.39
N GLN A 959 -1.56 -43.57 11.15
CA GLN A 959 -1.47 -44.45 9.98
C GLN A 959 -0.04 -44.43 9.43
N GLY A 960 0.52 -45.59 9.09
CA GLY A 960 1.87 -45.71 8.49
C GLY A 960 2.99 -46.16 9.41
N MET A 961 2.69 -46.82 10.54
CA MET A 961 3.67 -47.53 11.38
C MET A 961 3.14 -48.92 11.75
N ASP A 962 4.07 -49.85 12.00
CA ASP A 962 3.78 -51.18 12.54
C ASP A 962 3.46 -51.08 14.05
N GLU A 963 2.35 -51.67 14.50
CA GLU A 963 1.69 -51.24 15.75
C GLU A 963 2.37 -51.71 17.05
N GLU A 964 3.29 -52.69 16.99
CA GLU A 964 4.04 -53.19 18.16
C GLU A 964 5.38 -52.45 18.41
N GLY A 965 5.64 -51.36 17.68
CA GLY A 965 6.90 -50.59 17.72
C GLY A 965 6.98 -49.43 18.74
N PRO A 966 7.97 -48.52 18.60
CA PRO A 966 8.26 -47.41 19.53
C PRO A 966 7.19 -46.30 19.71
N VAL A 967 5.94 -46.56 19.32
CA VAL A 967 4.80 -45.63 19.28
C VAL A 967 4.57 -44.89 20.62
N ARG A 968 4.83 -45.55 21.75
CA ARG A 968 4.58 -44.98 23.09
C ARG A 968 5.42 -43.73 23.40
N ALA A 969 6.62 -43.61 22.82
CA ALA A 969 7.47 -42.41 22.94
C ALA A 969 7.08 -41.31 21.93
N ALA A 970 6.55 -41.71 20.77
CA ALA A 970 5.97 -40.76 19.81
C ALA A 970 4.69 -40.10 20.36
N LEU A 971 3.85 -40.85 21.10
CA LEU A 971 2.65 -40.30 21.73
C LEU A 971 2.94 -39.21 22.76
N SER A 972 3.99 -39.35 23.58
CA SER A 972 4.42 -38.28 24.49
C SER A 972 4.87 -37.01 23.76
N HIS A 973 5.47 -37.13 22.57
CA HIS A 973 5.84 -35.98 21.74
C HIS A 973 4.70 -35.45 20.85
N GLY A 974 3.68 -36.27 20.57
CA GLY A 974 2.43 -35.84 19.96
C GLY A 974 1.65 -34.87 20.85
N LEU A 975 1.70 -35.07 22.18
CA LEU A 975 1.24 -34.06 23.14
C LEU A 975 2.04 -32.75 22.98
N THR A 976 3.37 -32.83 22.93
CA THR A 976 4.23 -31.63 22.77
C THR A 976 3.97 -30.89 21.46
N ALA A 977 3.55 -31.58 20.39
CA ALA A 977 3.12 -30.95 19.15
C ALA A 977 1.77 -30.22 19.28
N ALA A 978 0.79 -30.81 19.98
CA ALA A 978 -0.47 -30.14 20.29
C ALA A 978 -0.27 -28.95 21.25
N GLU A 979 0.62 -29.09 22.23
CA GLU A 979 1.05 -28.03 23.14
C GLU A 979 1.78 -26.90 22.40
N ALA A 980 2.63 -27.22 21.41
CA ALA A 980 3.27 -26.22 20.57
C ALA A 980 2.27 -25.46 19.70
N VAL A 981 1.31 -26.14 19.06
CA VAL A 981 0.24 -25.48 18.27
C VAL A 981 -0.64 -24.61 19.17
N ALA A 982 -1.00 -25.08 20.37
CA ALA A 982 -1.77 -24.29 21.33
C ALA A 982 -0.98 -23.10 21.91
N ALA A 983 0.34 -23.24 22.11
CA ALA A 983 1.20 -22.16 22.52
C ALA A 983 1.40 -21.12 21.41
N MET A 984 1.51 -21.54 20.14
CA MET A 984 1.54 -20.64 18.98
C MET A 984 0.22 -19.88 18.81
N LEU A 985 -0.92 -20.56 18.97
CA LEU A 985 -2.23 -19.91 18.98
C LEU A 985 -2.35 -18.91 20.13
N ALA A 986 -1.86 -19.24 21.33
CA ALA A 986 -1.89 -18.33 22.47
C ALA A 986 -0.92 -17.16 22.35
N ASP A 987 0.23 -17.32 21.69
CA ASP A 987 1.16 -16.23 21.38
C ASP A 987 0.56 -15.27 20.34
N ASP A 988 -0.12 -15.81 19.31
CA ASP A 988 -0.88 -15.04 18.32
C ASP A 988 -2.09 -14.33 18.93
N PHE A 989 -2.89 -15.01 19.77
CA PHE A 989 -4.02 -14.39 20.49
C PHE A 989 -3.58 -13.38 21.55
N ALA A 990 -2.49 -13.63 22.29
CA ALA A 990 -1.92 -12.65 23.22
C ALA A 990 -1.36 -11.44 22.46
N THR A 991 -0.66 -11.67 21.34
CA THR A 991 -0.15 -10.58 20.48
C THR A 991 -1.30 -9.75 19.91
N LYS A 992 -2.36 -10.37 19.38
CA LYS A 992 -3.56 -9.64 18.89
C LYS A 992 -4.24 -8.88 20.02
N GLY A 993 -4.53 -9.55 21.14
CA GLY A 993 -5.18 -8.96 22.32
C GLY A 993 -4.38 -7.87 23.05
N LEU A 994 -3.07 -7.75 22.79
CA LEU A 994 -2.20 -6.70 23.35
C LEU A 994 -1.72 -5.67 22.31
N SER A 995 -1.87 -5.92 21.00
CA SER A 995 -1.44 -4.99 19.94
C SER A 995 -2.58 -4.19 19.32
N GLU A 996 -3.83 -4.62 19.46
CA GLU A 996 -4.96 -3.74 19.19
C GLU A 996 -5.14 -2.68 20.28
N LYS A 997 -5.43 -1.45 19.87
CA LYS A 997 -5.57 -0.26 20.75
C LYS A 997 -6.75 -0.34 21.74
N THR A 998 -7.52 -1.43 21.68
CA THR A 998 -8.53 -1.81 22.66
C THR A 998 -7.90 -2.27 23.98
N ALA A 999 -6.68 -2.80 23.98
CA ALA A 999 -5.94 -3.15 25.21
C ALA A 999 -5.73 -1.92 26.12
N ASP A 1000 -5.20 -0.83 25.54
CA ASP A 1000 -5.07 0.46 26.23
C ASP A 1000 -6.44 0.97 26.72
N ALA A 1001 -7.50 0.81 25.92
CA ALA A 1001 -8.84 1.27 26.29
C ALA A 1001 -9.49 0.45 27.43
N VAL A 1002 -9.17 -0.84 27.55
CA VAL A 1002 -9.57 -1.68 28.69
C VAL A 1002 -8.80 -1.24 29.95
N ILE A 1003 -7.48 -1.03 29.84
CA ILE A 1003 -6.63 -0.62 30.96
C ILE A 1003 -6.97 0.81 31.43
N TYR A 1004 -7.16 1.78 30.52
CA TYR A 1004 -7.53 3.16 30.89
C TYR A 1004 -8.90 3.23 31.57
N ARG A 1005 -9.88 2.41 31.15
CA ARG A 1005 -11.19 2.32 31.82
C ARG A 1005 -11.09 1.84 33.27
N MET A 1006 -10.02 1.16 33.66
CA MET A 1006 -9.77 0.75 35.06
C MET A 1006 -9.08 1.83 35.92
N TYR A 1007 -8.63 2.93 35.31
CA TYR A 1007 -7.94 4.04 36.00
C TYR A 1007 -8.73 5.36 36.02
N GLN A 1008 -9.85 5.47 35.29
CA GLN A 1008 -10.55 6.74 35.10
C GLN A 1008 -11.54 7.10 36.23
N ASP A 1009 -11.92 6.14 37.08
CA ASP A 1009 -12.85 6.33 38.22
C ASP A 1009 -12.12 6.45 39.58
N LEU A 1010 -10.98 7.14 39.62
CA LEU A 1010 -10.41 7.68 40.85
C LEU A 1010 -10.68 9.18 40.92
N PRO A 1011 -11.37 9.70 41.97
CA PRO A 1011 -11.61 11.13 42.10
C PRO A 1011 -10.29 11.86 42.39
N VAL A 1012 -9.97 12.81 41.52
CA VAL A 1012 -8.95 13.83 41.77
C VAL A 1012 -9.56 14.90 42.69
N ASN A 1013 -8.80 15.38 43.68
CA ASN A 1013 -9.12 16.57 44.48
C ASN A 1013 -8.83 17.85 43.68
#